data_AF-A0A2P5ENJ2-F1
#
_entry.id   AF-A0A2P5ENJ2-F1
#
_cell.length_a   1.000
_cell.length_b   1.000
_cell.length_c   1.000
_cell.angle_alpha   90.00
_cell.angle_beta   90.00
_cell.angle_gamma   90.00
#
_symmetry.space_group_name_H-M   'P 1'
#
loop_
_entity.id
_entity.type
_entity.pdbx_description
1 polymer ?
#
loop_
_entity_poly.entity_id
_entity_poly.type
_entity_poly.pdbx_seq_one_letter_code
_entity_poly.pdbx_strand_id
1 'polypeptide(L)'
;MGTQIDICVDVTGAYSAQKTELNISLTAIGLLWTTTDFIAKGFIHGPEEERETGIPDGHSVTKQMDGQKAEEKSLNVLDQASLINIVHHDKLLFSVFLLLQNLGADERPEVRNSAVRTLFQTLGSHGHKLSESMWEDCLQNYVFPTLDHASHMAATSSKDEWQGKELGTRGGKAVHMLIHHSRNTAQKQWDETLVLILGGIARILRSFFPFLRSLSSFWSGWESLVQFVNNSILNGSKEVALAAINCLQITVLSHSSKGNLPMPYLISVLNAYEHVLQKSTNYGGNTAGKVKQEILHDLGELYVQAQRMFDDRLYTQLLGIVDLAIKQAIATNDNFETEFGHISHILRTVLEIIPLLVPTEQFRSMWLILIRDLLQYLPKLDSLQDEEDEAGSTSSVDQNPDANLGLKYERSNGTASVSLQKREVQSRTATTAGLPSYLFAEKLVPLLIDLFLKAPSVEKYIIYPEIIQSLERSMTTRRENPDGALWRLAVEGFNRILVDDFCKLALDGGLDSSISKPARTRIWKEVADVYEIFLVGYCGRALPSDSLSTAVVKADESLEMTTLDILGDKILKSPIDAPYDILQRLVYTLDRCASRTCSLPVETVELMPLHCCRFSLTCLQKLFSLSSYEKKADTWSVERCEVSKISILILMTRCEYILKRFPIDENNLGERPLPAVRLEELMYILNELAGLVIHSDTASVLPLHPYLKSGLVEDNNCDRRPHLLALFPSFCELVISSLPLTEAQSEPPGRVIGYRDPRGLINYEEQKCPTSRLGV
;
A
#
# COMPACT_ATOMS: atom_id res chain seq x y z
N MET A 1 65.30 14.26 18.49
CA MET A 1 63.92 14.79 18.37
C MET A 1 62.87 13.81 18.87
N GLY A 2 62.94 12.51 18.53
CA GLY A 2 61.97 11.51 19.00
C GLY A 2 61.71 11.52 20.52
N THR A 3 62.76 11.52 21.33
CA THR A 3 62.68 11.59 22.81
C THR A 3 62.09 12.89 23.38
N GLN A 4 62.12 14.00 22.63
CA GLN A 4 61.53 15.27 23.09
C GLN A 4 60.01 15.30 22.88
N ILE A 5 59.54 14.67 21.80
CA ILE A 5 58.10 14.57 21.52
C ILE A 5 57.44 13.56 22.46
N ASP A 6 58.12 12.46 22.82
CA ASP A 6 57.68 11.56 23.89
C ASP A 6 57.40 12.35 25.20
N ILE A 7 58.35 13.19 25.62
CA ILE A 7 58.18 14.04 26.82
C ILE A 7 57.02 15.03 26.64
N CYS A 8 56.86 15.64 25.47
CA CYS A 8 55.72 16.53 25.20
C CYS A 8 54.38 15.80 25.30
N VAL A 9 54.28 14.57 24.77
CA VAL A 9 53.09 13.73 24.86
C VAL A 9 52.78 13.41 26.32
N ASP A 10 53.78 12.99 27.09
CA ASP A 10 53.63 12.66 28.52
C ASP A 10 53.19 13.86 29.36
N VAL A 11 53.85 15.02 29.17
CA VAL A 11 53.51 16.27 29.89
C VAL A 11 52.10 16.71 29.52
N THR A 12 51.76 16.70 28.23
CA THR A 12 50.41 17.07 27.78
C THR A 12 49.37 16.12 28.36
N GLY A 13 49.64 14.81 28.38
CA GLY A 13 48.79 13.81 29.02
C GLY A 13 48.58 14.07 30.51
N ALA A 14 49.63 14.46 31.24
CA ALA A 14 49.52 14.85 32.65
C ALA A 14 48.65 16.09 32.86
N TYR A 15 48.80 17.11 32.00
CA TYR A 15 47.92 18.30 32.00
C TYR A 15 46.48 17.99 31.57
N SER A 16 46.25 16.95 30.77
CA SER A 16 44.91 16.47 30.48
C SER A 16 44.28 15.78 31.70
N ALA A 17 45.04 14.96 32.42
CA ALA A 17 44.55 14.14 33.54
C ALA A 17 44.41 14.88 34.89
N GLN A 18 45.05 16.04 35.06
CA GLN A 18 44.92 16.83 36.29
C GLN A 18 43.46 17.18 36.60
N LYS A 19 43.12 17.30 37.89
CA LYS A 19 41.75 17.53 38.39
C LYS A 19 41.49 18.93 38.96
N THR A 20 42.47 19.86 38.88
CA THR A 20 42.37 21.19 39.50
C THR A 20 41.57 22.19 38.68
N GLU A 21 41.75 22.25 37.36
CA GLU A 21 41.11 23.25 36.49
C GLU A 21 40.64 22.61 35.18
N LEU A 22 39.34 22.65 34.91
CA LEU A 22 38.75 21.90 33.78
C LEU A 22 39.25 22.41 32.42
N ASN A 23 39.44 23.72 32.25
CA ASN A 23 39.81 24.30 30.97
C ASN A 23 41.25 23.94 30.57
N ILE A 24 42.17 23.82 31.54
CA ILE A 24 43.52 23.33 31.31
C ILE A 24 43.47 21.90 30.78
N SER A 25 42.65 21.01 31.36
CA SER A 25 42.47 19.64 30.85
C SER A 25 41.97 19.62 29.41
N LEU A 26 40.92 20.39 29.11
CA LEU A 26 40.34 20.46 27.76
C LEU A 26 41.31 21.05 26.73
N THR A 27 42.07 22.09 27.11
CA THR A 27 43.10 22.68 26.26
C THR A 27 44.22 21.68 25.99
N ALA A 28 44.66 20.94 27.00
CA ALA A 28 45.68 19.91 26.84
C ALA A 28 45.20 18.76 25.94
N ILE A 29 43.94 18.34 26.01
CA ILE A 29 43.38 17.36 25.05
C ILE A 29 43.41 17.92 23.60
N GLY A 30 43.09 19.20 23.41
CA GLY A 30 43.26 19.86 22.11
C GLY A 30 44.72 19.90 21.63
N LEU A 31 45.68 20.00 22.54
CA LEU A 31 47.10 19.86 22.22
C LEU A 31 47.47 18.42 21.86
N LEU A 32 46.89 17.40 22.49
CA LEU A 32 47.09 16.00 22.08
C LEU A 32 46.62 15.76 20.64
N TRP A 33 45.48 16.33 20.24
CA TRP A 33 45.05 16.34 18.84
C TRP A 33 46.12 16.95 17.92
N THR A 34 46.59 18.15 18.25
CA THR A 34 47.58 18.91 17.46
C THR A 34 48.90 18.16 17.34
N THR A 35 49.38 17.58 18.45
CA THR A 35 50.57 16.73 18.48
C THR A 35 50.38 15.50 17.60
N THR A 36 49.19 14.90 17.62
CA THR A 36 48.92 13.74 16.77
C THR A 36 48.86 14.09 15.29
N ASP A 37 48.25 15.22 14.94
CA ASP A 37 48.23 15.74 13.56
C ASP A 37 49.65 16.02 13.06
N PHE A 38 50.52 16.57 13.92
CA PHE A 38 51.94 16.76 13.63
C PHE A 38 52.67 15.43 13.41
N ILE A 39 52.51 14.46 14.33
CA ILE A 39 53.13 13.12 14.21
C ILE A 39 52.67 12.43 12.93
N ALA A 40 51.36 12.49 12.63
CA ALA A 40 50.76 11.84 11.48
C ALA A 40 51.10 12.52 10.15
N LYS A 41 51.40 13.83 10.12
CA LYS A 41 51.89 14.52 8.91
C LYS A 41 53.33 14.13 8.55
N GLY A 42 54.08 13.56 9.49
CA GLY A 42 55.47 13.13 9.30
C GLY A 42 56.44 14.30 9.36
N PHE A 43 57.69 14.04 9.75
CA PHE A 43 58.78 15.02 9.77
C PHE A 43 59.28 15.34 8.35
N ILE A 44 58.44 15.92 7.49
CA ILE A 44 58.87 16.33 6.14
C ILE A 44 59.02 17.85 6.09
N HIS A 45 59.88 18.44 6.92
CA HIS A 45 60.45 19.78 6.66
C HIS A 45 61.84 19.83 7.34
N GLY A 46 62.90 19.54 6.57
CA GLY A 46 64.22 20.08 6.89
C GLY A 46 64.19 21.61 6.75
N PRO A 47 65.04 22.35 7.47
CA PRO A 47 65.00 23.81 7.45
C PRO A 47 65.28 24.32 6.03
N GLU A 48 64.32 25.00 5.42
CA GLU A 48 64.59 25.85 4.25
C GLU A 48 65.54 26.95 4.72
N GLU A 49 66.82 26.81 4.34
CA GLU A 49 67.76 27.91 4.39
C GLU A 49 67.24 29.03 3.48
N GLU A 50 67.11 30.21 4.08
CA GLU A 50 66.93 31.49 3.43
C GLU A 50 67.83 31.61 2.19
N ARG A 51 67.23 31.77 1.00
CA ARG A 51 67.89 32.47 -0.11
C ARG A 51 66.93 33.44 -0.76
N GLU A 52 67.12 34.70 -0.39
CA GLU A 52 66.66 35.86 -1.13
C GLU A 52 67.13 35.84 -2.60
N THR A 53 66.23 36.32 -3.47
CA THR A 53 66.45 37.01 -4.76
C THR A 53 66.95 36.24 -5.99
N GLY A 54 66.11 36.23 -7.04
CA GLY A 54 66.53 36.17 -8.45
C GLY A 54 65.66 35.29 -9.38
N ILE A 55 64.82 35.91 -10.20
CA ILE A 55 64.11 35.34 -11.38
C ILE A 55 64.72 36.03 -12.64
N PRO A 56 64.65 35.53 -13.89
CA PRO A 56 64.57 34.16 -14.46
C PRO A 56 65.64 33.91 -15.57
N ASP A 57 65.84 32.67 -16.05
CA ASP A 57 65.67 32.36 -17.49
C ASP A 57 65.90 30.88 -17.87
N GLY A 58 65.04 30.39 -18.77
CA GLY A 58 65.43 29.77 -20.04
C GLY A 58 66.07 28.36 -20.11
N HIS A 59 65.26 27.43 -20.61
CA HIS A 59 65.61 26.31 -21.52
C HIS A 59 65.78 24.86 -21.01
N SER A 60 64.85 24.05 -21.51
CA SER A 60 64.86 22.61 -21.75
C SER A 60 66.03 22.13 -22.64
N VAL A 61 66.52 20.89 -22.44
CA VAL A 61 66.56 19.77 -23.44
C VAL A 61 67.33 18.53 -22.92
N THR A 62 66.62 17.40 -22.94
CA THR A 62 66.93 15.98 -23.21
C THR A 62 68.35 15.52 -23.60
N LYS A 63 68.89 14.44 -22.98
CA LYS A 63 69.03 13.05 -23.53
C LYS A 63 70.12 12.17 -22.85
N GLN A 64 69.69 10.94 -22.51
CA GLN A 64 70.30 9.60 -22.68
C GLN A 64 71.69 9.20 -22.11
N MET A 65 71.63 8.13 -21.31
CA MET A 65 72.40 6.86 -21.30
C MET A 65 73.88 6.88 -21.75
N ASP A 66 74.79 6.44 -20.86
CA ASP A 66 75.44 5.12 -21.00
C ASP A 66 75.98 4.64 -19.64
N GLY A 67 76.04 3.32 -19.45
CA GLY A 67 76.17 2.67 -18.15
C GLY A 67 77.60 2.40 -17.67
N GLN A 68 77.71 2.08 -16.38
CA GLN A 68 78.64 1.07 -15.86
C GLN A 68 78.22 0.66 -14.44
N LYS A 69 78.13 -0.67 -14.25
CA LYS A 69 77.88 -1.32 -12.96
C LYS A 69 79.07 -1.13 -12.02
N ALA A 70 78.81 -0.67 -10.80
CA ALA A 70 79.39 -1.22 -9.56
C ALA A 70 78.70 -0.57 -8.35
N GLU A 71 78.64 -1.32 -7.25
CA GLU A 71 78.27 -0.91 -5.88
C GLU A 71 76.83 -1.16 -5.41
N GLU A 72 76.52 -2.46 -5.30
CA GLU A 72 75.74 -2.98 -4.17
C GLU A 72 76.44 -2.61 -2.84
N LYS A 73 76.01 -1.52 -2.19
CA LYS A 73 76.13 -1.32 -0.72
C LYS A 73 75.39 -0.10 -0.13
N SER A 74 74.63 0.65 -0.93
CA SER A 74 73.92 1.86 -0.45
C SER A 74 72.40 1.70 -0.22
N LEU A 75 71.79 0.56 -0.56
CA LEU A 75 70.33 0.40 -0.47
C LEU A 75 69.81 -0.02 0.93
N ASN A 76 70.60 -0.70 1.77
CA ASN A 76 70.11 -1.18 3.07
C ASN A 76 69.99 -0.10 4.16
N VAL A 77 70.74 1.02 4.08
CA VAL A 77 70.75 2.04 5.15
C VAL A 77 69.56 2.98 5.05
N LEU A 78 69.11 3.30 3.83
CA LEU A 78 67.95 4.17 3.60
C LEU A 78 66.63 3.47 3.95
N ASP A 79 66.53 2.16 3.66
CA ASP A 79 65.39 1.32 4.08
C ASP A 79 65.36 1.08 5.60
N GLN A 80 66.52 0.93 6.24
CA GLN A 80 66.57 0.78 7.70
C GLN A 80 66.18 2.07 8.43
N ALA A 81 66.60 3.23 7.93
CA ALA A 81 66.26 4.52 8.51
C ALA A 81 64.76 4.87 8.33
N SER A 82 64.17 4.52 7.17
CA SER A 82 62.72 4.68 6.95
C SER A 82 61.92 3.74 7.86
N LEU A 83 62.33 2.47 8.00
CA LEU A 83 61.72 1.51 8.93
C LEU A 83 61.82 1.96 10.40
N ILE A 84 62.97 2.47 10.84
CA ILE A 84 63.15 2.98 12.22
C ILE A 84 62.26 4.20 12.47
N ASN A 85 62.13 5.10 11.49
CA ASN A 85 61.23 6.24 11.60
C ASN A 85 59.76 5.79 11.67
N ILE A 86 59.33 4.83 10.84
CA ILE A 86 57.98 4.25 10.89
C ILE A 86 57.70 3.65 12.27
N VAL A 87 58.60 2.82 12.80
CA VAL A 87 58.44 2.21 14.14
C VAL A 87 58.37 3.25 15.25
N HIS A 88 59.12 4.36 15.15
CA HIS A 88 59.06 5.46 16.11
C HIS A 88 57.75 6.25 16.01
N HIS A 89 57.24 6.47 14.80
CA HIS A 89 55.96 7.13 14.56
C HIS A 89 54.80 6.33 15.17
N ASP A 90 54.78 5.02 14.92
CA ASP A 90 53.73 4.12 15.40
C ASP A 90 53.70 4.09 16.93
N LYS A 91 54.89 4.01 17.56
CA LYS A 91 55.02 4.05 19.02
C LYS A 91 54.46 5.35 19.62
N LEU A 92 54.77 6.49 19.01
CA LEU A 92 54.27 7.80 19.45
C LEU A 92 52.75 7.90 19.35
N LEU A 93 52.17 7.40 18.24
CA LEU A 93 50.72 7.36 18.05
C LEU A 93 50.04 6.47 19.10
N PHE A 94 50.60 5.29 19.38
CA PHE A 94 50.08 4.41 20.44
C PHE A 94 50.16 5.04 21.84
N SER A 95 51.22 5.79 22.15
CA SER A 95 51.30 6.56 23.40
C SER A 95 50.14 7.56 23.52
N VAL A 96 49.82 8.29 22.45
CA VAL A 96 48.70 9.22 22.47
C VAL A 96 47.35 8.50 22.55
N PHE A 97 47.16 7.40 21.80
CA PHE A 97 45.93 6.60 21.87
C PHE A 97 45.67 6.04 23.26
N LEU A 98 46.71 5.53 23.93
CA LEU A 98 46.62 5.04 25.30
C LEU A 98 46.25 6.17 26.27
N LEU A 99 46.86 7.35 26.15
CA LEU A 99 46.50 8.52 26.97
C LEU A 99 45.04 8.92 26.75
N LEU A 100 44.58 8.99 25.49
CA LEU A 100 43.20 9.36 25.17
C LEU A 100 42.20 8.30 25.65
N GLN A 101 42.54 7.01 25.57
CA GLN A 101 41.71 5.93 26.13
C GLN A 101 41.59 6.04 27.64
N ASN A 102 42.70 6.28 28.35
CA ASN A 102 42.70 6.46 29.81
C ASN A 102 41.87 7.68 30.23
N LEU A 103 41.97 8.79 29.49
CA LEU A 103 41.12 9.96 29.69
C LEU A 103 39.66 9.70 29.33
N GLY A 104 39.40 8.74 28.43
CA GLY A 104 38.07 8.19 28.13
C GLY A 104 37.40 7.49 29.32
N ALA A 105 38.13 7.23 30.41
CA ALA A 105 37.61 6.73 31.68
C ALA A 105 37.54 7.81 32.78
N ASP A 106 37.81 9.09 32.47
CA ASP A 106 37.79 10.19 33.45
C ASP A 106 36.38 10.36 34.04
N GLU A 107 36.31 10.65 35.34
CA GLU A 107 35.05 10.88 36.07
C GLU A 107 34.29 12.09 35.50
N ARG A 108 35.01 13.10 35.00
CA ARG A 108 34.44 14.33 34.44
C ARG A 108 33.93 14.09 33.02
N PRO A 109 32.62 14.25 32.76
CA PRO A 109 32.05 13.96 31.44
C PRO A 109 32.64 14.83 30.32
N GLU A 110 33.01 16.07 30.61
CA GLU A 110 33.59 16.98 29.61
C GLU A 110 34.97 16.52 29.13
N VAL A 111 35.83 16.09 30.06
CA VAL A 111 37.19 15.59 29.76
C VAL A 111 37.08 14.26 29.02
N ARG A 112 36.27 13.34 29.54
CA ARG A 112 36.00 12.05 28.92
C ARG A 112 35.48 12.17 27.49
N ASN A 113 34.43 12.96 27.29
CA ASN A 113 33.83 13.14 25.97
C ASN A 113 34.78 13.85 25.00
N SER A 114 35.62 14.77 25.49
CA SER A 114 36.66 15.43 24.68
C SER A 114 37.75 14.44 24.24
N ALA A 115 38.21 13.57 25.15
CA ALA A 115 39.20 12.55 24.84
C ALA A 115 38.67 11.51 23.84
N VAL A 116 37.46 10.99 24.06
CA VAL A 116 36.78 10.06 23.13
C VAL A 116 36.64 10.67 21.73
N ARG A 117 36.12 11.91 21.64
CA ARG A 117 36.01 12.61 20.35
C ARG A 117 37.37 12.73 19.67
N THR A 118 38.39 13.10 20.42
CA THR A 118 39.76 13.27 19.90
C THR A 118 40.31 11.94 19.37
N LEU A 119 40.18 10.84 20.12
CA LEU A 119 40.63 9.51 19.70
C LEU A 119 40.00 9.10 18.37
N PHE A 120 38.68 9.13 18.28
CA PHE A 120 37.99 8.76 17.03
C PHE A 120 38.27 9.78 15.92
N GLN A 121 38.42 11.07 16.22
CA GLN A 121 38.81 12.08 15.23
C GLN A 121 40.16 11.75 14.62
N THR A 122 41.11 11.32 15.43
CA THR A 122 42.46 10.96 15.00
C THR A 122 42.46 9.75 14.09
N LEU A 123 41.79 8.68 14.50
CA LEU A 123 41.61 7.48 13.68
C LEU A 123 40.89 7.82 12.36
N GLY A 124 39.90 8.72 12.42
CA GLY A 124 39.15 9.17 11.25
C GLY A 124 39.99 9.97 10.23
N SER A 125 40.82 10.90 10.70
CA SER A 125 41.59 11.80 9.83
C SER A 125 42.90 11.19 9.32
N HIS A 126 43.56 10.38 10.15
CA HIS A 126 44.87 9.83 9.86
C HIS A 126 44.87 8.32 9.59
N GLY A 127 43.70 7.67 9.61
CA GLY A 127 43.56 6.23 9.42
C GLY A 127 44.14 5.67 8.12
N HIS A 128 44.22 6.47 7.05
CA HIS A 128 44.84 6.07 5.78
C HIS A 128 46.37 5.92 5.85
N LYS A 129 47.01 6.43 6.92
CA LYS A 129 48.45 6.35 7.14
C LYS A 129 48.83 5.20 8.07
N LEU A 130 47.86 4.56 8.70
CA LEU A 130 48.09 3.44 9.61
C LEU A 130 48.31 2.17 8.78
N SER A 131 49.28 1.34 9.20
CA SER A 131 49.51 0.03 8.61
C SER A 131 48.42 -0.97 9.01
N GLU A 132 48.41 -2.14 8.36
CA GLU A 132 47.47 -3.23 8.65
C GLU A 132 47.54 -3.67 10.12
N SER A 133 48.75 -3.94 10.62
CA SER A 133 48.98 -4.34 12.01
C SER A 133 48.55 -3.26 13.00
N MET A 134 48.81 -1.99 12.68
CA MET A 134 48.35 -0.89 13.53
C MET A 134 46.84 -0.79 13.61
N TRP A 135 46.12 -1.05 12.52
CA TRP A 135 44.67 -1.06 12.53
C TRP A 135 44.10 -2.21 13.35
N GLU A 136 44.68 -3.40 13.26
CA GLU A 136 44.32 -4.53 14.13
C GLU A 136 44.52 -4.17 15.61
N ASP A 137 45.69 -3.64 15.96
CA ASP A 137 45.97 -3.15 17.32
C ASP A 137 45.01 -2.05 17.74
N CYS A 138 44.66 -1.13 16.82
CA CYS A 138 43.77 -0.02 17.14
C CYS A 138 42.35 -0.49 17.46
N LEU A 139 41.83 -1.42 16.67
CA LEU A 139 40.52 -2.00 16.88
C LEU A 139 40.46 -2.80 18.18
N GLN A 140 41.45 -3.68 18.38
CA GLN A 140 41.47 -4.62 19.50
C GLN A 140 41.81 -3.96 20.84
N ASN A 141 42.71 -2.98 20.87
CA ASN A 141 43.21 -2.41 22.13
C ASN A 141 42.54 -1.08 22.49
N TYR A 142 42.05 -0.30 21.52
CA TYR A 142 41.47 1.02 21.80
C TYR A 142 39.99 1.12 21.44
N VAL A 143 39.57 0.80 20.22
CA VAL A 143 38.19 1.06 19.76
C VAL A 143 37.17 0.19 20.50
N PHE A 144 37.28 -1.13 20.42
CA PHE A 144 36.31 -2.03 21.07
C PHE A 144 36.41 -1.99 22.60
N PRO A 145 37.61 -1.97 23.23
CA PRO A 145 37.70 -1.83 24.68
C PRO A 145 37.12 -0.53 25.24
N THR A 146 37.22 0.58 24.49
CA THR A 146 36.59 1.85 24.91
C THR A 146 35.06 1.73 24.89
N LEU A 147 34.49 1.04 23.91
CA LEU A 147 33.06 0.72 23.86
C LEU A 147 32.63 -0.15 25.04
N ASP A 148 33.34 -1.26 25.27
CA ASP A 148 33.05 -2.20 26.36
C ASP A 148 33.14 -1.52 27.74
N HIS A 149 34.18 -0.69 27.94
CA HIS A 149 34.36 0.06 29.18
C HIS A 149 33.21 1.03 29.42
N ALA A 150 32.90 1.89 28.45
CA ALA A 150 31.81 2.85 28.58
C ALA A 150 30.45 2.15 28.79
N SER A 151 30.24 0.99 28.16
CA SER A 151 29.04 0.19 28.35
C SER A 151 28.94 -0.39 29.74
N HIS A 152 30.03 -0.94 30.25
CA HIS A 152 30.09 -1.45 31.62
C HIS A 152 29.82 -0.35 32.63
N MET A 153 30.42 0.83 32.43
CA MET A 153 30.22 1.99 33.29
C MET A 153 28.77 2.50 33.21
N ALA A 154 28.16 2.56 32.03
CA ALA A 154 26.74 2.92 31.89
C ALA A 154 25.82 1.94 32.62
N ALA A 155 26.08 0.64 32.52
CA ALA A 155 25.27 -0.41 33.16
C ALA A 155 25.42 -0.46 34.69
N THR A 156 26.59 -0.11 35.23
CA THR A 156 26.87 -0.17 36.69
C THR A 156 26.70 1.17 37.40
N SER A 157 26.57 2.27 36.66
CA SER A 157 26.39 3.61 37.24
C SER A 157 25.02 3.82 37.88
N SER A 158 24.98 4.69 38.90
CA SER A 158 23.73 5.02 39.60
C SER A 158 22.72 5.74 38.68
N LYS A 159 21.45 5.37 38.88
CA LYS A 159 20.26 6.02 38.33
C LYS A 159 19.73 7.17 39.19
N ASP A 160 20.35 7.44 40.33
CA ASP A 160 19.93 8.49 41.24
C ASP A 160 20.19 9.87 40.62
N GLU A 161 19.22 10.78 40.74
CA GLU A 161 19.39 12.15 40.28
C GLU A 161 20.36 12.89 41.20
N TRP A 162 21.49 13.32 40.63
CA TRP A 162 22.44 14.21 41.24
C TRP A 162 21.80 15.57 41.45
N GLN A 163 21.38 15.83 42.68
CA GLN A 163 21.00 17.17 43.14
C GLN A 163 22.27 18.03 43.07
N GLY A 164 22.33 18.95 42.11
CA GLY A 164 23.52 19.76 41.85
C GLY A 164 24.09 20.41 43.11
N LYS A 165 25.37 20.75 43.09
CA LYS A 165 26.07 21.42 44.20
C LYS A 165 25.22 22.59 44.73
N GLU A 166 24.93 22.60 46.03
CA GLU A 166 24.22 23.70 46.68
C GLU A 166 25.06 24.97 46.50
N LEU A 167 24.53 25.93 45.73
CA LEU A 167 25.20 27.19 45.41
C LEU A 167 25.09 28.19 46.58
N GLY A 168 24.18 27.93 47.52
CA GLY A 168 23.96 28.71 48.74
C GLY A 168 22.50 28.67 49.16
N THR A 169 22.15 29.35 50.25
CA THR A 169 20.78 29.46 50.76
C THR A 169 20.20 30.84 50.47
N ARG A 170 19.02 30.92 49.83
CA ARG A 170 18.28 32.18 49.62
C ARG A 170 16.96 32.11 50.38
N GLY A 171 16.84 32.86 51.47
CA GLY A 171 15.65 32.86 52.34
C GLY A 171 15.45 31.57 53.14
N GLY A 172 16.55 30.89 53.51
CA GLY A 172 16.50 29.65 54.30
C GLY A 172 16.24 28.37 53.50
N LYS A 173 16.10 28.46 52.16
CA LYS A 173 16.03 27.30 51.26
C LYS A 173 17.31 27.17 50.44
N ALA A 174 17.83 25.95 50.38
CA ALA A 174 18.99 25.57 49.58
C ALA A 174 18.71 25.84 48.09
N VAL A 175 19.59 26.60 47.44
CA VAL A 175 19.55 26.90 46.01
C VAL A 175 20.55 25.98 45.33
N HIS A 176 20.04 24.99 44.60
CA HIS A 176 20.86 24.06 43.84
C HIS A 176 21.10 24.59 42.42
N MET A 177 22.23 24.20 41.83
CA MET A 177 22.52 24.45 40.42
C MET A 177 21.46 23.76 39.55
N LEU A 178 20.78 24.54 38.70
CA LEU A 178 19.76 24.03 37.76
C LEU A 178 20.45 23.23 36.65
N ILE A 179 20.43 21.91 36.76
CA ILE A 179 20.94 21.00 35.74
C ILE A 179 19.75 20.56 34.88
N HIS A 180 19.92 20.65 33.56
CA HIS A 180 18.91 20.18 32.62
C HIS A 180 18.59 18.69 32.90
N HIS A 181 17.31 18.33 33.02
CA HIS A 181 16.79 16.99 33.33
C HIS A 181 17.36 15.82 32.48
N SER A 182 18.04 16.13 31.36
CA SER A 182 18.75 15.19 30.50
C SER A 182 20.13 14.73 31.03
N ARG A 183 20.69 15.35 32.07
CA ARG A 183 22.06 15.06 32.57
C ARG A 183 22.13 14.76 34.08
N ASN A 184 21.00 14.43 34.69
CA ASN A 184 20.88 14.33 36.13
C ASN A 184 21.48 13.05 36.74
N THR A 185 21.79 12.00 35.96
CA THR A 185 22.30 10.74 36.53
C THR A 185 23.67 10.38 35.96
N ALA A 186 24.47 9.66 36.73
CA ALA A 186 25.76 9.14 36.26
C ALA A 186 25.58 8.24 35.03
N GLN A 187 24.53 7.40 35.02
CA GLN A 187 24.19 6.59 33.85
C GLN A 187 23.96 7.44 32.59
N LYS A 188 23.14 8.50 32.65
CA LYS A 188 22.86 9.35 31.47
C LYS A 188 24.12 10.01 30.90
N GLN A 189 25.09 10.34 31.74
CA GLN A 189 26.38 10.88 31.29
C GLN A 189 27.25 9.84 30.59
N TRP A 190 27.19 8.58 31.01
CA TRP A 190 27.85 7.46 30.32
C TRP A 190 27.12 7.08 29.04
N ASP A 191 25.80 7.16 29.01
CA ASP A 191 25.00 7.03 27.79
C ASP A 191 25.40 8.09 26.75
N GLU A 192 25.61 9.35 27.14
CA GLU A 192 26.14 10.41 26.26
C GLU A 192 27.53 10.03 25.70
N THR A 193 28.40 9.46 26.53
CA THR A 193 29.72 8.96 26.09
C THR A 193 29.58 7.79 25.11
N LEU A 194 28.70 6.82 25.38
CA LEU A 194 28.42 5.68 24.50
C LEU A 194 27.94 6.13 23.12
N VAL A 195 27.03 7.10 23.06
CA VAL A 195 26.55 7.68 21.79
C VAL A 195 27.71 8.28 20.98
N LEU A 196 28.67 8.95 21.64
CA LEU A 196 29.86 9.50 20.97
C LEU A 196 30.77 8.40 20.44
N ILE A 197 30.97 7.32 21.20
CA ILE A 197 31.77 6.17 20.77
C ILE A 197 31.13 5.51 19.56
N LEU A 198 29.83 5.21 19.62
CA LEU A 198 29.08 4.61 18.51
C LEU A 198 29.14 5.48 17.25
N GLY A 199 28.95 6.80 17.37
CA GLY A 199 29.12 7.73 16.26
C GLY A 199 30.57 7.77 15.71
N GLY A 200 31.56 7.59 16.59
CA GLY A 200 32.97 7.44 16.23
C GLY A 200 33.23 6.18 15.40
N ILE A 201 32.75 5.02 15.87
CA ILE A 201 32.84 3.73 15.18
C ILE A 201 32.13 3.81 13.82
N ALA A 202 30.92 4.36 13.78
CA ALA A 202 30.17 4.55 12.53
C ALA A 202 30.95 5.36 11.49
N ARG A 203 31.66 6.43 11.91
CA ARG A 203 32.52 7.22 11.02
C ARG A 203 33.75 6.44 10.54
N ILE A 204 34.36 5.63 11.40
CA ILE A 204 35.47 4.74 11.00
C ILE A 204 34.99 3.74 9.94
N LEU A 205 33.87 3.05 10.19
CA LEU A 205 33.30 2.09 9.26
C LEU A 205 32.92 2.76 7.92
N ARG A 206 32.29 3.93 7.96
CA ARG A 206 31.98 4.68 6.74
C ARG A 206 33.21 4.97 5.87
N SER A 207 34.32 5.36 6.48
CA SER A 207 35.53 5.76 5.76
C SER A 207 36.42 4.58 5.35
N PHE A 208 36.54 3.56 6.20
CA PHE A 208 37.61 2.56 6.08
C PHE A 208 37.10 1.12 5.91
N PHE A 209 35.79 0.85 5.92
CA PHE A 209 35.26 -0.53 5.83
C PHE A 209 35.85 -1.42 4.72
N PRO A 210 36.10 -0.95 3.47
CA PRO A 210 36.68 -1.79 2.43
C PRO A 210 38.09 -2.32 2.77
N PHE A 211 38.84 -1.55 3.57
CA PHE A 211 40.13 -1.95 4.11
C PHE A 211 39.95 -2.79 5.39
N LEU A 212 39.08 -2.35 6.32
CA LEU A 212 38.89 -3.07 7.58
C LEU A 212 38.41 -4.52 7.35
N ARG A 213 37.58 -4.77 6.33
CA ARG A 213 37.11 -6.12 5.98
C ARG A 213 38.21 -7.07 5.50
N SER A 214 39.40 -6.56 5.11
CA SER A 214 40.53 -7.43 4.75
C SER A 214 41.37 -7.86 5.94
N LEU A 215 41.19 -7.22 7.10
CA LEU A 215 41.90 -7.58 8.33
C LEU A 215 41.40 -8.93 8.85
N SER A 216 42.32 -9.75 9.34
CA SER A 216 42.04 -11.13 9.73
C SER A 216 41.07 -11.24 10.92
N SER A 217 41.16 -10.28 11.85
CA SER A 217 40.39 -10.26 13.10
C SER A 217 39.09 -9.46 13.02
N PHE A 218 38.87 -8.68 11.95
CA PHE A 218 37.77 -7.72 11.90
C PHE A 218 36.37 -8.35 11.96
N TRP A 219 36.18 -9.55 11.40
CA TRP A 219 34.90 -10.25 11.47
C TRP A 219 34.46 -10.50 12.93
N SER A 220 35.38 -10.94 13.80
CA SER A 220 35.09 -11.16 15.22
C SER A 220 34.69 -9.86 15.94
N GLY A 221 35.35 -8.74 15.60
CA GLY A 221 34.99 -7.42 16.10
C GLY A 221 33.62 -6.96 15.62
N TRP A 222 33.27 -7.25 14.36
CA TRP A 222 31.95 -6.97 13.81
C TRP A 222 30.84 -7.79 14.51
N GLU A 223 31.05 -9.08 14.76
CA GLU A 223 30.09 -9.91 15.50
C GLU A 223 29.85 -9.38 16.92
N SER A 224 30.92 -9.02 17.62
CA SER A 224 30.83 -8.38 18.94
C SER A 224 30.07 -7.06 18.89
N LEU A 225 30.30 -6.23 17.85
CA LEU A 225 29.56 -4.98 17.65
C LEU A 225 28.07 -5.24 17.39
N VAL A 226 27.70 -6.23 16.58
CA VAL A 226 26.29 -6.59 16.33
C VAL A 226 25.61 -7.09 17.61
N GLN A 227 26.30 -7.92 18.41
CA GLN A 227 25.79 -8.35 19.72
C GLN A 227 25.60 -7.17 20.68
N PHE A 228 26.56 -6.24 20.69
CA PHE A 228 26.48 -5.00 21.45
C PHE A 228 25.26 -4.17 21.06
N VAL A 229 25.03 -4.00 19.75
CA VAL A 229 23.87 -3.25 19.22
C VAL A 229 22.56 -3.92 19.63
N ASN A 230 22.44 -5.24 19.52
CA ASN A 230 21.26 -5.98 19.98
C ASN A 230 20.97 -5.73 21.47
N ASN A 231 22.00 -5.82 22.32
CA ASN A 231 21.85 -5.57 23.76
C ASN A 231 21.51 -4.11 24.05
N SER A 232 22.08 -3.17 23.30
CA SER A 232 21.81 -1.73 23.42
C SER A 232 20.38 -1.38 23.04
N ILE A 233 19.84 -2.03 22.01
CA ILE A 233 18.46 -1.79 21.58
C ILE A 233 17.46 -2.38 22.59
N LEU A 234 17.76 -3.57 23.13
CA LEU A 234 16.85 -4.25 24.06
C LEU A 234 16.89 -3.68 25.48
N ASN A 235 18.06 -3.26 25.97
CA ASN A 235 18.28 -2.91 27.37
C ASN A 235 18.82 -1.50 27.61
N GLY A 236 19.28 -0.80 26.56
CA GLY A 236 19.87 0.53 26.66
C GLY A 236 18.82 1.65 26.77
N SER A 237 19.29 2.88 26.95
CA SER A 237 18.44 4.07 26.84
C SER A 237 18.06 4.35 25.38
N LYS A 238 17.05 5.19 25.19
CA LYS A 238 16.54 5.55 23.85
C LYS A 238 17.67 6.07 22.96
N GLU A 239 18.48 6.97 23.50
CA GLU A 239 19.57 7.66 22.78
C GLU A 239 20.65 6.66 22.37
N VAL A 240 21.02 5.73 23.26
CA VAL A 240 22.01 4.68 22.97
C VAL A 240 21.47 3.70 21.93
N ALA A 241 20.20 3.28 22.04
CA ALA A 241 19.56 2.39 21.07
C ALA A 241 19.55 3.00 19.65
N LEU A 242 19.17 4.27 19.52
CA LEU A 242 19.17 4.97 18.23
C LEU A 242 20.59 5.13 17.66
N ALA A 243 21.58 5.46 18.50
CA ALA A 243 22.98 5.53 18.07
C ALA A 243 23.53 4.15 17.64
N ALA A 244 23.11 3.08 18.30
CA ALA A 244 23.52 1.71 17.99
C ALA A 244 22.95 1.24 16.64
N ILE A 245 21.67 1.51 16.38
CA ILE A 245 21.02 1.29 15.08
C ILE A 245 21.78 2.04 13.97
N ASN A 246 21.99 3.35 14.17
CA ASN A 246 22.67 4.20 13.21
C ASN A 246 24.12 3.73 12.92
N CYS A 247 24.80 3.15 13.92
CA CYS A 247 26.16 2.61 13.76
C CYS A 247 26.22 1.48 12.73
N LEU A 248 25.25 0.55 12.74
CA LEU A 248 25.17 -0.52 11.73
C LEU A 248 24.70 0.05 10.38
N GLN A 249 23.64 0.86 10.40
CA GLN A 249 23.01 1.45 9.23
C GLN A 249 24.01 2.20 8.35
N ILE A 250 24.83 3.09 8.93
CA ILE A 250 25.80 3.90 8.18
C ILE A 250 26.73 3.03 7.33
N THR A 251 27.15 1.87 7.86
CA THR A 251 28.04 0.96 7.15
C THR A 251 27.34 0.37 5.93
N VAL A 252 26.10 -0.09 6.11
CA VAL A 252 25.29 -0.68 5.04
C VAL A 252 24.99 0.37 3.97
N LEU A 253 24.50 1.55 4.33
CA LEU A 253 24.14 2.61 3.38
C LEU A 253 25.37 3.12 2.60
N SER A 254 26.53 3.20 3.25
CA SER A 254 27.73 3.78 2.63
C SER A 254 28.43 2.84 1.65
N HIS A 255 28.23 1.52 1.78
CA HIS A 255 29.03 0.49 1.10
C HIS A 255 28.24 -0.50 0.26
N SER A 256 26.92 -0.65 0.46
CA SER A 256 26.11 -1.59 -0.34
C SER A 256 26.03 -1.15 -1.80
N SER A 257 25.66 0.10 -2.07
CA SER A 257 25.54 0.64 -3.43
C SER A 257 26.87 0.70 -4.18
N LYS A 258 27.99 0.74 -3.45
CA LYS A 258 29.37 0.70 -3.99
C LYS A 258 29.88 -0.71 -4.27
N GLY A 259 29.16 -1.76 -3.88
CA GLY A 259 29.61 -3.15 -3.98
C GLY A 259 30.72 -3.52 -2.98
N ASN A 260 30.92 -2.70 -1.95
CA ASN A 260 31.97 -2.90 -0.95
C ASN A 260 31.52 -3.78 0.22
N LEU A 261 30.21 -4.00 0.40
CA LEU A 261 29.64 -4.78 1.48
C LEU A 261 29.50 -6.27 1.10
N PRO A 262 30.21 -7.21 1.76
CA PRO A 262 29.98 -8.63 1.57
C PRO A 262 28.66 -9.10 2.21
N MET A 263 28.04 -10.16 1.66
CA MET A 263 26.77 -10.72 2.13
C MET A 263 26.68 -11.04 3.63
N PRO A 264 27.70 -11.65 4.28
CA PRO A 264 27.60 -11.99 5.70
C PRO A 264 27.32 -10.80 6.60
N TYR A 265 27.85 -9.62 6.26
CA TYR A 265 27.62 -8.38 7.00
C TYR A 265 26.16 -7.92 6.87
N LEU A 266 25.60 -7.92 5.66
CA LEU A 266 24.19 -7.59 5.43
C LEU A 266 23.26 -8.53 6.19
N ILE A 267 23.51 -9.85 6.10
CA ILE A 267 22.75 -10.88 6.81
C ILE A 267 22.79 -10.64 8.33
N SER A 268 23.96 -10.31 8.88
CA SER A 268 24.09 -10.07 10.32
C SER A 268 23.26 -8.88 10.81
N VAL A 269 23.12 -7.81 10.00
CA VAL A 269 22.28 -6.65 10.32
C VAL A 269 20.80 -7.00 10.25
N LEU A 270 20.37 -7.72 9.21
CA LEU A 270 18.97 -8.18 9.10
C LEU A 270 18.59 -9.11 10.26
N ASN A 271 19.45 -10.07 10.59
CA ASN A 271 19.24 -10.97 11.73
C ASN A 271 19.18 -10.21 13.06
N ALA A 272 19.97 -9.14 13.23
CA ALA A 272 19.93 -8.29 14.41
C ALA A 272 18.57 -7.59 14.55
N TYR A 273 18.09 -6.96 13.47
CA TYR A 273 16.79 -6.30 13.45
C TYR A 273 15.63 -7.28 13.67
N GLU A 274 15.67 -8.45 13.05
CA GLU A 274 14.70 -9.52 13.28
C GLU A 274 14.69 -9.97 14.75
N HIS A 275 15.87 -10.26 15.31
CA HIS A 275 16.02 -10.71 16.70
C HIS A 275 15.47 -9.70 17.70
N VAL A 276 15.78 -8.42 17.49
CA VAL A 276 15.32 -7.32 18.35
C VAL A 276 13.80 -7.19 18.27
N LEU A 277 13.22 -7.20 17.06
CA LEU A 277 11.77 -7.08 16.90
C LEU A 277 11.02 -8.27 17.51
N GLN A 278 11.54 -9.49 17.38
CA GLN A 278 10.98 -10.69 18.01
C GLN A 278 11.00 -10.60 19.55
N LYS A 279 12.11 -10.13 20.16
CA LYS A 279 12.21 -10.02 21.62
C LYS A 279 11.51 -8.80 22.22
N SER A 280 11.33 -7.75 21.43
CA SER A 280 10.69 -6.50 21.85
C SER A 280 9.19 -6.61 22.13
N THR A 281 8.57 -7.77 21.92
CA THR A 281 7.16 -8.04 22.27
C THR A 281 6.87 -7.89 23.77
N ASN A 282 7.91 -7.95 24.61
CA ASN A 282 7.76 -8.03 26.07
C ASN A 282 7.94 -6.69 26.81
N TYR A 283 8.25 -5.59 26.11
CA TYR A 283 8.48 -4.27 26.72
C TYR A 283 7.62 -3.18 26.07
N GLY A 284 6.53 -2.81 26.74
CA GLY A 284 5.61 -1.75 26.30
C GLY A 284 6.01 -0.38 26.84
N GLY A 285 6.45 0.52 25.96
CA GLY A 285 6.68 1.94 26.29
C GLY A 285 6.98 2.80 25.06
N ASN A 286 6.74 4.12 25.14
CA ASN A 286 6.95 5.07 24.03
C ASN A 286 8.37 5.03 23.45
N THR A 287 9.37 4.72 24.28
CA THR A 287 10.77 4.54 23.85
C THR A 287 10.92 3.35 22.89
N ALA A 288 10.31 2.21 23.20
CA ALA A 288 10.33 1.02 22.34
C ALA A 288 9.65 1.31 20.99
N GLY A 289 8.57 2.08 20.98
CA GLY A 289 7.89 2.50 19.75
C GLY A 289 8.80 3.29 18.81
N LYS A 290 9.62 4.22 19.32
CA LYS A 290 10.52 5.02 18.48
C LYS A 290 11.68 4.18 17.90
N VAL A 291 12.20 3.25 18.68
CA VAL A 291 13.22 2.29 18.24
C VAL A 291 12.70 1.42 17.11
N LYS A 292 11.48 0.87 17.24
CA LYS A 292 10.84 0.07 16.18
C LYS A 292 10.66 0.86 14.88
N GLN A 293 10.29 2.14 14.97
CA GLN A 293 10.20 3.01 13.78
C GLN A 293 11.55 3.18 13.09
N GLU A 294 12.62 3.42 13.86
CA GLU A 294 13.96 3.60 13.28
C GLU A 294 14.40 2.32 12.56
N ILE A 295 14.22 1.14 13.17
CA ILE A 295 14.52 -0.15 12.54
C ILE A 295 13.72 -0.32 11.24
N LEU A 296 12.43 0.03 11.22
CA LEU A 296 11.61 -0.09 10.01
C LEU A 296 12.07 0.86 8.90
N HIS A 297 12.39 2.11 9.23
CA HIS A 297 12.94 3.07 8.28
C HIS A 297 14.25 2.56 7.69
N ASP A 298 15.14 2.07 8.55
CA ASP A 298 16.42 1.48 8.17
C ASP A 298 16.24 0.28 7.25
N LEU A 299 15.26 -0.58 7.48
CA LEU A 299 14.98 -1.73 6.59
C LEU A 299 14.59 -1.26 5.18
N GLY A 300 13.76 -0.21 5.08
CA GLY A 300 13.39 0.39 3.80
C GLY A 300 14.60 0.96 3.06
N GLU A 301 15.42 1.76 3.75
CA GLU A 301 16.64 2.33 3.15
C GLU A 301 17.69 1.27 2.80
N LEU A 302 17.88 0.28 3.68
CA LEU A 302 18.79 -0.85 3.48
C LEU A 302 18.43 -1.60 2.20
N TYR A 303 17.15 -1.91 2.00
CA TYR A 303 16.70 -2.58 0.77
C TYR A 303 16.99 -1.73 -0.47
N VAL A 304 16.71 -0.42 -0.43
CA VAL A 304 16.99 0.49 -1.55
C VAL A 304 18.49 0.53 -1.89
N GLN A 305 19.36 0.58 -0.88
CA GLN A 305 20.81 0.66 -1.10
C GLN A 305 21.45 -0.68 -1.47
N ALA A 306 20.90 -1.79 -0.99
CA ALA A 306 21.44 -3.13 -1.18
C ALA A 306 20.61 -3.98 -2.16
N GLN A 307 19.75 -3.37 -2.98
CA GLN A 307 18.74 -4.06 -3.79
C GLN A 307 19.30 -5.22 -4.65
N ARG A 308 20.49 -5.04 -5.23
CA ARG A 308 21.19 -6.05 -6.07
C ARG A 308 21.76 -7.24 -5.29
N MET A 309 21.75 -7.15 -3.97
CA MET A 309 22.22 -8.20 -3.06
C MET A 309 21.07 -9.07 -2.54
N PHE A 310 19.81 -8.69 -2.76
CA PHE A 310 18.68 -9.48 -2.31
C PHE A 310 18.44 -10.66 -3.25
N ASP A 311 18.30 -11.85 -2.66
CA ASP A 311 17.70 -13.02 -3.29
C ASP A 311 16.31 -13.27 -2.70
N ASP A 312 15.58 -14.27 -3.22
CA ASP A 312 14.24 -14.64 -2.76
C ASP A 312 14.20 -14.89 -1.24
N ARG A 313 15.26 -15.47 -0.67
CA ARG A 313 15.34 -15.80 0.76
C ARG A 313 15.47 -14.52 1.61
N LEU A 314 16.41 -13.64 1.28
CA LEU A 314 16.61 -12.38 2.00
C LEU A 314 15.42 -11.45 1.86
N TYR A 315 14.79 -11.44 0.68
CA TYR A 315 13.60 -10.64 0.44
C TYR A 315 12.41 -11.15 1.27
N THR A 316 12.22 -12.48 1.32
CA THR A 316 11.20 -13.09 2.20
C THR A 316 11.47 -12.80 3.67
N GLN A 317 12.74 -12.84 4.11
CA GLN A 317 13.11 -12.47 5.48
C GLN A 317 12.75 -11.00 5.77
N LEU A 318 13.08 -10.08 4.87
CA LEU A 318 12.74 -8.66 4.98
C LEU A 318 11.23 -8.46 5.13
N LEU A 319 10.42 -9.09 4.26
CA LEU A 319 8.97 -9.02 4.37
C LEU A 319 8.46 -9.64 5.67
N GLY A 320 9.04 -10.75 6.13
CA GLY A 320 8.71 -11.37 7.41
C GLY A 320 8.98 -10.45 8.60
N ILE A 321 10.06 -9.65 8.57
CA ILE A 321 10.35 -8.66 9.61
C ILE A 321 9.30 -7.54 9.61
N VAL A 322 8.91 -7.04 8.42
CA VAL A 322 7.87 -6.01 8.28
C VAL A 322 6.51 -6.56 8.73
N ASP A 323 6.14 -7.77 8.34
CA ASP A 323 4.93 -8.48 8.75
C ASP A 323 4.84 -8.63 10.27
N LEU A 324 5.94 -9.05 10.90
CA LEU A 324 6.04 -9.14 12.35
C LEU A 324 5.77 -7.78 13.02
N ALA A 325 6.33 -6.69 12.48
CA ALA A 325 6.12 -5.36 13.03
C ALA A 325 4.67 -4.88 12.86
N ILE A 326 4.02 -5.18 11.73
CA ILE A 326 2.60 -4.86 11.51
C ILE A 326 1.73 -5.64 12.49
N LYS A 327 1.89 -6.95 12.60
CA LYS A 327 1.11 -7.80 13.51
C LYS A 327 1.25 -7.38 14.96
N GLN A 328 2.48 -7.09 15.39
CA GLN A 328 2.72 -6.55 16.74
C GLN A 328 2.04 -5.19 16.93
N ALA A 329 2.13 -4.30 15.95
CA ALA A 329 1.51 -2.99 16.04
C ALA A 329 -0.02 -3.11 16.14
N ILE A 330 -0.67 -3.86 15.24
CA ILE A 330 -2.11 -4.11 15.23
C ILE A 330 -2.58 -4.69 16.58
N ALA A 331 -1.89 -5.70 17.11
CA ALA A 331 -2.24 -6.31 18.41
C ALA A 331 -2.18 -5.30 19.59
N THR A 332 -1.37 -4.25 19.47
CA THR A 332 -1.29 -3.16 20.47
C THR A 332 -2.17 -1.94 20.15
N ASN A 333 -2.76 -1.91 18.95
CA ASN A 333 -3.38 -0.71 18.36
C ASN A 333 -4.85 -0.51 18.77
N ASP A 334 -5.54 -1.57 19.21
CA ASP A 334 -6.97 -1.48 19.58
C ASP A 334 -7.24 -0.41 20.65
N ASN A 335 -6.30 -0.23 21.60
CA ASN A 335 -6.37 0.84 22.59
C ASN A 335 -5.98 2.22 22.02
N PHE A 336 -5.05 2.27 21.05
CA PHE A 336 -4.55 3.53 20.48
C PHE A 336 -5.55 4.18 19.51
N GLU A 337 -6.22 3.38 18.69
CA GLU A 337 -7.22 3.90 17.74
C GLU A 337 -8.50 4.37 18.43
N THR A 338 -8.92 3.64 19.47
CA THR A 338 -10.07 4.04 20.30
C THR A 338 -9.80 5.31 21.10
N GLU A 339 -8.55 5.56 21.52
CA GLU A 339 -8.14 6.77 22.25
C GLU A 339 -7.85 7.98 21.34
N PHE A 340 -7.24 7.79 20.17
CA PHE A 340 -6.69 8.90 19.36
C PHE A 340 -7.29 9.04 17.95
N GLY A 341 -8.07 8.07 17.46
CA GLY A 341 -8.69 8.12 16.14
C GLY A 341 -7.71 8.07 14.96
N HIS A 342 -6.46 7.65 15.19
CA HIS A 342 -5.40 7.56 14.19
C HIS A 342 -4.59 6.28 14.37
N ILE A 343 -4.01 5.77 13.27
CA ILE A 343 -3.12 4.61 13.30
C ILE A 343 -1.86 4.88 14.15
N SER A 344 -1.31 3.84 14.78
CA SER A 344 -0.04 3.95 15.49
C SER A 344 1.10 4.46 14.59
N HIS A 345 2.08 5.14 15.20
CA HIS A 345 3.24 5.63 14.48
C HIS A 345 4.06 4.51 13.79
N ILE A 346 4.03 3.29 14.32
CA ILE A 346 4.70 2.13 13.70
C ILE A 346 4.01 1.78 12.37
N LEU A 347 2.69 1.66 12.37
CA LEU A 347 1.91 1.39 11.14
C LEU A 347 2.09 2.51 10.11
N ARG A 348 2.19 3.77 10.56
CA ARG A 348 2.53 4.89 9.68
C ARG A 348 3.90 4.72 9.02
N THR A 349 4.94 4.38 9.79
CA THR A 349 6.28 4.12 9.23
C THR A 349 6.26 2.94 8.25
N VAL A 350 5.48 1.88 8.53
CA VAL A 350 5.30 0.78 7.57
C VAL A 350 4.73 1.29 6.24
N LEU A 351 3.67 2.10 6.27
CA LEU A 351 3.06 2.66 5.07
C LEU A 351 4.03 3.54 4.27
N GLU A 352 4.95 4.23 4.96
CA GLU A 352 6.00 5.05 4.35
C GLU A 352 7.08 4.20 3.65
N ILE A 353 7.41 3.01 4.18
CA ILE A 353 8.44 2.13 3.58
C ILE A 353 7.90 1.21 2.48
N ILE A 354 6.62 0.84 2.49
CA ILE A 354 6.02 -0.08 1.49
C ILE A 354 6.39 0.29 0.03
N PRO A 355 6.30 1.56 -0.40
CA PRO A 355 6.70 1.95 -1.77
C PRO A 355 8.18 1.75 -2.10
N LEU A 356 9.04 1.64 -1.09
CA LEU A 356 10.48 1.39 -1.25
C LEU A 356 10.79 -0.10 -1.46
N LEU A 357 9.90 -1.00 -1.02
CA LEU A 357 10.10 -2.45 -1.01
C LEU A 357 9.81 -3.11 -2.37
N VAL A 358 9.73 -2.35 -3.45
CA VAL A 358 9.40 -2.87 -4.79
C VAL A 358 10.45 -3.89 -5.27
N PRO A 359 10.06 -5.12 -5.66
CA PRO A 359 10.97 -6.12 -6.19
C PRO A 359 11.71 -5.66 -7.45
N THR A 360 12.95 -6.12 -7.63
CA THR A 360 13.68 -5.89 -8.89
C THR A 360 13.31 -6.90 -9.96
N GLU A 361 13.72 -6.63 -11.20
CA GLU A 361 13.66 -7.58 -12.31
C GLU A 361 14.35 -8.93 -12.02
N GLN A 362 15.28 -9.00 -11.06
CA GLN A 362 16.05 -10.22 -10.75
C GLN A 362 15.21 -11.28 -10.02
N PHE A 363 14.15 -10.88 -9.32
CA PHE A 363 13.28 -11.77 -8.53
C PHE A 363 11.81 -11.36 -8.67
N ARG A 364 11.34 -11.27 -9.93
CA ARG A 364 9.97 -10.84 -10.26
C ARG A 364 8.87 -11.63 -9.55
N SER A 365 9.07 -12.91 -9.28
CA SER A 365 8.14 -13.75 -8.51
C SER A 365 7.80 -13.17 -7.13
N MET A 366 8.70 -12.38 -6.53
CA MET A 366 8.49 -11.74 -5.23
C MET A 366 7.39 -10.67 -5.26
N TRP A 367 6.98 -10.16 -6.44
CA TRP A 367 5.81 -9.29 -6.57
C TRP A 367 4.55 -9.96 -6.02
N LEU A 368 4.38 -11.26 -6.29
CA LEU A 368 3.25 -12.02 -5.81
C LEU A 368 3.26 -12.15 -4.28
N ILE A 369 4.45 -12.34 -3.70
CA ILE A 369 4.62 -12.48 -2.24
C ILE A 369 4.33 -11.16 -1.56
N LEU A 370 4.96 -10.06 -2.01
CA LEU A 370 4.71 -8.72 -1.48
C LEU A 370 3.22 -8.37 -1.49
N ILE A 371 2.54 -8.54 -2.63
CA ILE A 371 1.14 -8.17 -2.76
C ILE A 371 0.25 -9.06 -1.86
N ARG A 372 0.49 -10.37 -1.81
CA ARG A 372 -0.27 -11.30 -0.95
C ARG A 372 -0.08 -10.99 0.54
N ASP A 373 1.14 -10.69 0.95
CA ASP A 373 1.45 -10.32 2.33
C ASP A 373 0.76 -9.02 2.73
N LEU A 374 0.58 -8.07 1.81
CA LEU A 374 -0.19 -6.84 2.09
C LEU A 374 -1.71 -7.10 2.09
N LEU A 375 -2.20 -7.96 1.19
CA LEU A 375 -3.62 -8.31 1.10
C LEU A 375 -4.19 -8.92 2.38
N GLN A 376 -3.38 -9.60 3.18
CA GLN A 376 -3.84 -10.22 4.44
C GLN A 376 -4.35 -9.21 5.47
N TYR A 377 -4.03 -7.92 5.31
CA TYR A 377 -4.42 -6.82 6.21
C TYR A 377 -5.70 -6.09 5.77
N LEU A 378 -6.31 -6.52 4.67
CA LEU A 378 -7.64 -6.08 4.25
C LEU A 378 -8.73 -6.99 4.87
N PRO A 379 -10.00 -6.57 4.88
CA PRO A 379 -11.10 -7.39 5.41
C PRO A 379 -11.10 -8.80 4.81
N LYS A 380 -11.08 -9.80 5.69
CA LYS A 380 -11.21 -11.21 5.32
C LYS A 380 -12.68 -11.61 5.30
N LEU A 381 -12.99 -12.71 4.64
CA LEU A 381 -14.31 -13.33 4.77
C LEU A 381 -14.47 -13.76 6.23
N ASP A 382 -15.45 -13.21 6.94
CA ASP A 382 -15.88 -13.80 8.20
C ASP A 382 -16.33 -15.23 7.89
N SER A 383 -15.54 -16.20 8.33
CA SER A 383 -16.00 -17.57 8.53
C SER A 383 -17.00 -17.53 9.68
N LEU A 384 -18.24 -17.18 9.38
CA LEU A 384 -19.36 -17.63 10.19
C LEU A 384 -19.40 -19.16 10.05
N GLN A 385 -19.03 -19.82 11.15
CA GLN A 385 -18.98 -21.27 11.41
C GLN A 385 -17.68 -21.98 11.00
N ASP A 386 -16.78 -22.11 11.97
CA ASP A 386 -16.05 -23.35 12.31
C ASP A 386 -15.49 -23.16 13.74
N GLU A 387 -16.40 -23.09 14.72
CA GLU A 387 -16.11 -23.30 16.14
C GLU A 387 -16.90 -24.55 16.54
N GLU A 388 -16.50 -25.69 16.01
CA GLU A 388 -16.82 -27.01 16.56
C GLU A 388 -15.83 -28.02 15.97
N ASP A 389 -14.61 -28.04 16.51
CA ASP A 389 -13.77 -29.24 16.53
C ASP A 389 -12.62 -29.03 17.51
N GLU A 390 -12.89 -29.29 18.80
CA GLU A 390 -11.92 -29.76 19.80
C GLU A 390 -12.67 -30.07 21.11
N ALA A 391 -13.29 -31.25 21.19
CA ALA A 391 -13.51 -31.95 22.46
C ALA A 391 -13.84 -33.45 22.26
N GLY A 392 -12.85 -34.31 22.50
CA GLY A 392 -13.01 -35.51 23.32
C GLY A 392 -13.87 -36.68 22.81
N SER A 393 -13.18 -37.75 22.42
CA SER A 393 -13.66 -39.14 22.36
C SER A 393 -14.42 -39.60 23.62
N THR A 394 -15.55 -40.34 23.47
CA THR A 394 -15.74 -41.74 23.93
C THR A 394 -17.21 -42.24 23.86
N SER A 395 -17.39 -43.46 23.31
CA SER A 395 -18.45 -44.48 23.52
C SER A 395 -19.91 -44.15 23.13
N SER A 396 -20.81 -45.05 22.72
CA SER A 396 -20.86 -46.40 22.11
C SER A 396 -22.36 -46.77 22.02
N VAL A 397 -22.82 -47.39 20.91
CA VAL A 397 -24.05 -48.26 20.81
C VAL A 397 -25.41 -47.49 20.88
N ASP A 398 -26.47 -47.65 20.08
CA ASP A 398 -27.02 -48.72 19.22
C ASP A 398 -28.08 -48.17 18.20
N GLN A 399 -28.22 -48.88 17.07
CA GLN A 399 -29.45 -49.22 16.29
C GLN A 399 -30.40 -48.18 15.62
N ASN A 400 -30.28 -48.11 14.28
CA ASN A 400 -31.23 -48.52 13.21
C ASN A 400 -32.58 -47.75 12.95
N PRO A 401 -33.21 -47.90 11.75
CA PRO A 401 -33.54 -46.78 10.84
C PRO A 401 -35.01 -46.74 10.35
N ASP A 402 -35.41 -45.72 9.57
CA ASP A 402 -36.47 -45.75 8.52
C ASP A 402 -36.63 -44.34 7.90
N ALA A 403 -36.37 -44.12 6.61
CA ALA A 403 -37.23 -44.33 5.43
C ALA A 403 -38.39 -43.29 5.27
N ASN A 404 -38.24 -42.31 4.34
CA ASN A 404 -39.06 -42.19 3.11
C ASN A 404 -38.97 -40.82 2.38
N LEU A 405 -38.64 -40.93 1.08
CA LEU A 405 -39.24 -40.32 -0.11
C LEU A 405 -40.14 -39.07 0.00
N GLY A 406 -39.91 -38.08 -0.87
CA GLY A 406 -40.96 -37.14 -1.27
C GLY A 406 -40.52 -35.92 -2.08
N LEU A 407 -40.40 -36.06 -3.40
CA LEU A 407 -40.47 -34.95 -4.35
C LEU A 407 -41.74 -34.12 -4.13
N LYS A 408 -41.66 -32.78 -4.17
CA LYS A 408 -42.61 -31.92 -4.91
C LYS A 408 -42.18 -30.46 -4.96
N TYR A 409 -42.09 -29.97 -6.19
CA TYR A 409 -42.35 -28.59 -6.58
C TYR A 409 -43.70 -28.14 -6.03
N GLU A 410 -43.78 -26.95 -5.44
CA GLU A 410 -44.96 -26.11 -5.62
C GLU A 410 -44.65 -24.61 -5.37
N ARG A 411 -45.16 -23.82 -6.29
CA ARG A 411 -45.13 -22.37 -6.38
C ARG A 411 -46.43 -21.87 -5.75
N SER A 412 -46.38 -20.98 -4.77
CA SER A 412 -47.54 -20.15 -4.43
C SER A 412 -47.15 -18.85 -3.74
N ASN A 413 -47.45 -17.74 -4.42
CA ASN A 413 -47.68 -16.44 -3.82
C ASN A 413 -48.87 -16.53 -2.85
N GLY A 414 -48.84 -15.73 -1.78
CA GLY A 414 -49.97 -15.57 -0.88
C GLY A 414 -49.65 -14.69 0.32
N THR A 415 -49.88 -13.39 0.15
CA THR A 415 -49.91 -12.34 1.15
C THR A 415 -50.80 -12.71 2.36
N ALA A 416 -50.28 -12.58 3.58
CA ALA A 416 -51.10 -12.31 4.76
C ALA A 416 -50.27 -11.61 5.85
N SER A 417 -50.63 -10.36 6.08
CA SER A 417 -50.31 -9.56 7.25
C SER A 417 -50.59 -10.29 8.56
N VAL A 418 -49.61 -10.38 9.46
CA VAL A 418 -49.85 -10.64 10.88
C VAL A 418 -49.01 -9.68 11.74
N SER A 419 -49.74 -9.01 12.62
CA SER A 419 -49.38 -8.12 13.71
C SER A 419 -48.00 -8.27 14.32
N LEU A 420 -47.31 -7.13 14.47
CA LEU A 420 -46.23 -6.89 15.43
C LEU A 420 -46.74 -7.17 16.86
N GLN A 421 -46.53 -8.40 17.33
CA GLN A 421 -46.47 -8.66 18.77
C GLN A 421 -45.06 -8.36 19.26
N LYS A 422 -44.98 -7.27 20.01
CA LYS A 422 -43.90 -6.88 20.90
C LYS A 422 -43.51 -8.08 21.77
N ARG A 423 -42.41 -8.77 21.45
CA ARG A 423 -41.79 -9.76 22.32
C ARG A 423 -40.53 -9.10 22.87
N GLU A 424 -40.62 -8.65 24.11
CA GLU A 424 -39.49 -8.22 24.92
C GLU A 424 -38.49 -9.37 24.98
N VAL A 425 -37.36 -9.21 24.28
CA VAL A 425 -36.17 -10.01 24.54
C VAL A 425 -35.50 -9.34 25.73
N GLN A 426 -35.58 -10.02 26.86
CA GLN A 426 -34.83 -9.68 28.07
C GLN A 426 -33.35 -9.56 27.73
N SER A 427 -32.80 -8.42 28.13
CA SER A 427 -31.39 -8.09 28.23
C SER A 427 -30.54 -9.31 28.60
N ARG A 428 -29.80 -9.83 27.62
CA ARG A 428 -28.47 -10.34 27.88
C ARG A 428 -27.52 -9.22 27.50
N THR A 429 -26.87 -8.64 28.50
CA THR A 429 -25.75 -7.71 28.36
C THR A 429 -24.67 -8.36 27.49
N ALA A 430 -24.75 -8.14 26.18
CA ALA A 430 -23.63 -8.28 25.30
C ALA A 430 -22.71 -7.10 25.60
N THR A 431 -21.54 -7.40 26.14
CA THR A 431 -20.37 -6.54 26.06
C THR A 431 -20.28 -5.99 24.65
N THR A 432 -20.26 -4.67 24.53
CA THR A 432 -20.07 -3.92 23.28
C THR A 432 -18.76 -4.37 22.63
N ALA A 433 -18.83 -5.33 21.70
CA ALA A 433 -17.79 -5.51 20.70
C ALA A 433 -17.85 -4.28 19.79
N GLY A 434 -16.84 -3.40 19.87
CA GLY A 434 -16.73 -2.23 19.00
C GLY A 434 -16.69 -2.65 17.53
N LEU A 435 -17.17 -1.78 16.63
CA LEU A 435 -17.01 -2.02 15.19
C LEU A 435 -15.52 -2.23 14.86
N PRO A 436 -15.17 -3.13 13.93
CA PRO A 436 -13.80 -3.28 13.47
C PRO A 436 -13.27 -1.95 12.92
N SER A 437 -12.15 -1.48 13.44
CA SER A 437 -11.48 -0.30 12.89
C SER A 437 -10.68 -0.70 11.66
N TYR A 438 -10.96 -0.02 10.54
CA TYR A 438 -10.32 -0.29 9.25
C TYR A 438 -9.26 0.77 8.89
N LEU A 439 -8.83 1.61 9.82
CA LEU A 439 -7.97 2.78 9.54
C LEU A 439 -6.64 2.43 8.87
N PHE A 440 -6.02 1.29 9.23
CA PHE A 440 -4.82 0.82 8.53
C PHE A 440 -5.13 0.39 7.09
N ALA A 441 -6.20 -0.38 6.89
CA ALA A 441 -6.64 -0.81 5.56
C ALA A 441 -6.97 0.39 4.66
N GLU A 442 -7.59 1.45 5.19
CA GLU A 442 -7.87 2.69 4.47
C GLU A 442 -6.60 3.31 3.87
N LYS A 443 -5.49 3.31 4.60
CA LYS A 443 -4.22 3.85 4.09
C LYS A 443 -3.47 2.87 3.21
N LEU A 444 -3.67 1.57 3.42
CA LEU A 444 -3.02 0.52 2.65
C LEU A 444 -3.60 0.36 1.24
N VAL A 445 -4.92 0.46 1.06
CA VAL A 445 -5.58 0.25 -0.25
C VAL A 445 -4.95 1.11 -1.35
N PRO A 446 -4.80 2.44 -1.23
CA PRO A 446 -4.19 3.25 -2.29
C PRO A 446 -2.76 2.81 -2.66
N LEU A 447 -1.94 2.45 -1.66
CA LEU A 447 -0.57 1.98 -1.87
C LEU A 447 -0.55 0.61 -2.58
N LEU A 448 -1.46 -0.28 -2.20
CA LEU A 448 -1.61 -1.59 -2.83
C LEU A 448 -1.99 -1.45 -4.31
N ILE A 449 -2.90 -0.54 -4.64
CA ILE A 449 -3.27 -0.24 -6.03
C ILE A 449 -2.06 0.30 -6.81
N ASP A 450 -1.31 1.25 -6.22
CA ASP A 450 -0.11 1.80 -6.87
C ASP A 450 0.97 0.73 -7.11
N LEU A 451 1.16 -0.20 -6.17
CA LEU A 451 2.06 -1.33 -6.33
C LEU A 451 1.57 -2.28 -7.43
N PHE A 452 0.29 -2.66 -7.40
CA PHE A 452 -0.31 -3.54 -8.40
C PHE A 452 -0.18 -2.98 -9.83
N LEU A 453 -0.37 -1.67 -10.00
CA LEU A 453 -0.23 -1.01 -11.30
C LEU A 453 1.24 -0.90 -11.78
N LYS A 454 2.22 -1.00 -10.87
CA LYS A 454 3.66 -1.05 -11.20
C LYS A 454 4.17 -2.47 -11.46
N ALA A 455 3.42 -3.50 -11.06
CA ALA A 455 3.83 -4.89 -11.20
C ALA A 455 3.99 -5.26 -12.69
N PRO A 456 4.97 -6.11 -13.05
CA PRO A 456 5.13 -6.57 -14.43
C PRO A 456 3.89 -7.36 -14.88
N SER A 457 3.60 -7.34 -16.19
CA SER A 457 2.34 -7.86 -16.75
C SER A 457 2.04 -9.30 -16.30
N VAL A 458 3.01 -10.21 -16.35
CA VAL A 458 2.80 -11.62 -16.02
C VAL A 458 2.34 -11.80 -14.58
N GLU A 459 3.05 -11.21 -13.62
CA GLU A 459 2.72 -11.26 -12.21
C GLU A 459 1.41 -10.52 -11.91
N LYS A 460 1.18 -9.37 -12.56
CA LYS A 460 -0.08 -8.60 -12.46
C LYS A 460 -1.29 -9.48 -12.79
N TYR A 461 -1.27 -10.21 -13.92
CA TYR A 461 -2.39 -11.06 -14.32
C TYR A 461 -2.57 -12.31 -13.44
N ILE A 462 -1.51 -12.81 -12.81
CA ILE A 462 -1.61 -13.93 -11.84
C ILE A 462 -2.37 -13.48 -10.59
N ILE A 463 -2.03 -12.30 -10.05
CA ILE A 463 -2.58 -11.80 -8.77
C ILE A 463 -3.89 -11.02 -8.93
N TYR A 464 -4.24 -10.60 -10.15
CA TYR A 464 -5.42 -9.80 -10.45
C TYR A 464 -6.71 -10.30 -9.77
N PRO A 465 -7.09 -11.60 -9.85
CA PRO A 465 -8.32 -12.08 -9.23
C PRO A 465 -8.34 -11.87 -7.70
N GLU A 466 -7.19 -12.09 -7.05
CA GLU A 466 -7.04 -11.96 -5.59
C GLU A 466 -7.18 -10.50 -5.14
N ILE A 467 -6.67 -9.56 -5.95
CA ILE A 467 -6.84 -8.12 -5.72
C ILE A 467 -8.30 -7.70 -5.85
N ILE A 468 -8.97 -8.13 -6.92
CA ILE A 468 -10.38 -7.78 -7.16
C ILE A 468 -11.29 -8.32 -6.05
N GLN A 469 -11.10 -9.57 -5.64
CA GLN A 469 -11.84 -10.15 -4.51
C GLN A 469 -11.61 -9.40 -3.19
N SER A 470 -10.38 -8.92 -2.96
CA SER A 470 -10.06 -8.18 -1.74
C SER A 470 -10.63 -6.76 -1.75
N LEU A 471 -10.68 -6.13 -2.92
CA LEU A 471 -11.37 -4.85 -3.10
C LEU A 471 -12.88 -5.02 -2.94
N GLU A 472 -13.47 -6.08 -3.49
CA GLU A 472 -14.88 -6.41 -3.29
C GLU A 472 -15.25 -6.43 -1.80
N ARG A 473 -14.52 -7.21 -1.00
CA ARG A 473 -14.72 -7.30 0.46
C ARG A 473 -14.63 -5.93 1.11
N SER A 474 -13.61 -5.16 0.73
CA SER A 474 -13.43 -3.79 1.23
C SER A 474 -14.59 -2.86 0.83
N MET A 475 -15.16 -3.01 -0.38
CA MET A 475 -16.34 -2.25 -0.83
C MET A 475 -17.61 -2.64 -0.03
N THR A 476 -17.76 -3.90 0.35
CA THR A 476 -18.92 -4.37 1.12
C THR A 476 -18.96 -3.86 2.57
N THR A 477 -17.83 -3.36 3.11
CA THR A 477 -17.77 -2.73 4.44
C THR A 477 -18.70 -1.53 4.58
N ARG A 478 -19.14 -0.94 3.46
CA ARG A 478 -20.20 0.06 3.41
C ARG A 478 -21.47 -0.34 4.18
N ARG A 479 -21.76 -1.64 4.29
CA ARG A 479 -22.92 -2.15 5.04
C ARG A 479 -22.83 -1.85 6.53
N GLU A 480 -21.66 -2.13 7.09
CA GLU A 480 -21.40 -2.13 8.53
C GLU A 480 -20.88 -0.78 8.99
N ASN A 481 -20.07 -0.15 8.15
CA ASN A 481 -19.47 1.15 8.38
C ASN A 481 -19.67 2.07 7.15
N PRO A 482 -20.90 2.58 6.93
CA PRO A 482 -21.21 3.46 5.78
C PRO A 482 -20.41 4.77 5.82
N ASP A 483 -20.05 5.23 7.02
CA ASP A 483 -19.32 6.48 7.23
C ASP A 483 -17.81 6.30 7.00
N GLY A 484 -17.28 5.08 7.15
CA GLY A 484 -15.86 4.75 6.97
C GLY A 484 -15.34 5.01 5.55
N ALA A 485 -14.06 5.35 5.41
CA ALA A 485 -13.47 5.69 4.11
C ALA A 485 -13.04 4.46 3.30
N LEU A 486 -12.90 3.28 3.95
CA LEU A 486 -12.38 2.08 3.30
C LEU A 486 -13.14 1.69 2.04
N TRP A 487 -14.47 1.63 2.11
CA TRP A 487 -15.27 1.24 0.95
C TRP A 487 -15.12 2.23 -0.21
N ARG A 488 -15.02 3.53 0.06
CA ARG A 488 -14.83 4.57 -0.98
C ARG A 488 -13.50 4.37 -1.70
N LEU A 489 -12.43 4.20 -0.92
CA LEU A 489 -11.08 3.98 -1.44
C LEU A 489 -10.99 2.67 -2.23
N ALA A 490 -11.71 1.63 -1.81
CA ALA A 490 -11.79 0.37 -2.53
C ALA A 490 -12.51 0.51 -3.87
N VAL A 491 -13.64 1.24 -3.92
CA VAL A 491 -14.34 1.55 -5.18
C VAL A 491 -13.46 2.36 -6.12
N GLU A 492 -12.78 3.40 -5.62
CA GLU A 492 -11.84 4.21 -6.40
C GLU A 492 -10.68 3.37 -6.94
N GLY A 493 -10.11 2.50 -6.10
CA GLY A 493 -9.05 1.57 -6.48
C GLY A 493 -9.49 0.58 -7.55
N PHE A 494 -10.67 -0.04 -7.40
CA PHE A 494 -11.27 -0.94 -8.39
C PHE A 494 -11.48 -0.21 -9.72
N ASN A 495 -12.13 0.95 -9.71
CA ASN A 495 -12.36 1.77 -10.89
C ASN A 495 -11.06 2.14 -11.61
N ARG A 496 -10.01 2.51 -10.85
CA ARG A 496 -8.69 2.85 -11.40
C ARG A 496 -8.02 1.64 -12.05
N ILE A 497 -8.07 0.46 -11.43
CA ILE A 497 -7.54 -0.79 -11.98
C ILE A 497 -8.21 -1.13 -13.32
N LEU A 498 -9.54 -1.09 -13.38
CA LEU A 498 -10.27 -1.44 -14.60
C LEU A 498 -10.00 -0.44 -15.73
N VAL A 499 -9.96 0.85 -15.43
CA VAL A 499 -9.66 1.88 -16.44
C VAL A 499 -8.22 1.74 -16.94
N ASP A 500 -7.25 1.51 -16.06
CA ASP A 500 -5.86 1.30 -16.46
C ASP A 500 -5.71 0.08 -17.38
N ASP A 501 -6.31 -1.06 -16.99
CA ASP A 501 -6.18 -2.31 -17.72
C ASP A 501 -6.93 -2.26 -19.07
N PHE A 502 -8.19 -1.83 -19.08
CA PHE A 502 -9.04 -1.92 -20.28
C PHE A 502 -8.93 -0.73 -21.24
N CYS A 503 -8.61 0.48 -20.75
CA CYS A 503 -8.43 1.62 -21.65
C CYS A 503 -7.06 1.62 -22.33
N LYS A 504 -6.01 1.06 -21.70
CA LYS A 504 -4.67 0.96 -22.34
C LYS A 504 -4.62 -0.15 -23.39
N LEU A 505 -5.26 -1.29 -23.14
CA LEU A 505 -5.39 -2.39 -24.13
C LEU A 505 -6.11 -1.96 -25.42
N ALA A 506 -7.06 -1.02 -25.33
CA ALA A 506 -7.76 -0.47 -26.49
C ALA A 506 -6.89 0.47 -27.36
N LEU A 507 -5.81 1.03 -26.80
CA LEU A 507 -4.91 1.97 -27.49
C LEU A 507 -3.66 1.29 -28.07
N ASP A 508 -3.13 0.27 -27.41
CA ASP A 508 -1.85 -0.34 -27.80
C ASP A 508 -1.96 -1.50 -28.81
N GLY A 509 -3.17 -1.79 -29.33
CA GLY A 509 -3.36 -2.60 -30.54
C GLY A 509 -2.88 -4.06 -30.46
N GLY A 510 -2.70 -4.62 -29.26
CA GLY A 510 -2.31 -6.01 -29.09
C GLY A 510 -2.51 -6.49 -27.66
N LEU A 511 -3.23 -7.61 -27.51
CA LEU A 511 -3.12 -8.46 -26.33
C LEU A 511 -1.66 -8.93 -26.29
N ASP A 512 -0.92 -8.67 -25.20
CA ASP A 512 0.37 -9.31 -24.97
C ASP A 512 0.17 -10.82 -25.19
N SER A 513 0.83 -11.36 -26.22
CA SER A 513 0.70 -12.76 -26.65
C SER A 513 1.01 -13.80 -25.56
N SER A 514 1.45 -13.35 -24.38
CA SER A 514 1.74 -14.13 -23.18
C SER A 514 0.53 -14.39 -22.27
N ILE A 515 -0.61 -13.72 -22.44
CA ILE A 515 -1.75 -13.87 -21.50
C ILE A 515 -2.72 -14.96 -22.00
N SER A 516 -2.96 -15.96 -21.15
CA SER A 516 -3.88 -17.06 -21.49
C SER A 516 -5.35 -16.61 -21.41
N LYS A 517 -6.17 -17.02 -22.39
CA LYS A 517 -7.63 -16.81 -22.37
C LYS A 517 -8.30 -17.27 -21.06
N PRO A 518 -7.95 -18.43 -20.47
CA PRO A 518 -8.53 -18.85 -19.18
C PRO A 518 -8.26 -17.89 -18.02
N ALA A 519 -7.08 -17.26 -17.97
CA ALA A 519 -6.76 -16.28 -16.94
C ALA A 519 -7.62 -15.02 -17.07
N ARG A 520 -7.81 -14.53 -18.31
CA ARG A 520 -8.72 -13.41 -18.62
C ARG A 520 -10.16 -13.72 -18.23
N THR A 521 -10.65 -14.92 -18.55
CA THR A 521 -12.00 -15.36 -18.15
C THR A 521 -12.18 -15.34 -16.63
N ARG A 522 -11.18 -15.80 -15.86
CA ARG A 522 -11.24 -15.75 -14.40
C ARG A 522 -11.34 -14.31 -13.90
N ILE A 523 -10.53 -13.40 -14.42
CA ILE A 523 -10.57 -11.98 -14.04
C ILE A 523 -11.94 -11.38 -14.31
N TRP A 524 -12.48 -11.62 -15.51
CA TRP A 524 -13.80 -11.12 -15.88
C TRP A 524 -14.92 -11.66 -14.99
N LYS A 525 -14.78 -12.89 -14.49
CA LYS A 525 -15.73 -13.47 -13.54
C LYS A 525 -15.73 -12.67 -12.24
N GLU A 526 -14.56 -12.42 -11.66
CA GLU A 526 -14.45 -11.63 -10.42
C GLU A 526 -14.95 -10.19 -10.62
N VAL A 527 -14.65 -9.57 -11.78
CA VAL A 527 -15.15 -8.21 -12.10
C VAL A 527 -16.69 -8.19 -12.18
N ALA A 528 -17.30 -9.20 -12.79
CA ALA A 528 -18.75 -9.32 -12.84
C ALA A 528 -19.36 -9.55 -11.46
N ASP A 529 -18.72 -10.38 -10.63
CA ASP A 529 -19.13 -10.62 -9.23
C ASP A 529 -19.12 -9.30 -8.44
N VAL A 530 -18.06 -8.48 -8.56
CA VAL A 530 -18.00 -7.14 -7.93
C VAL A 530 -19.13 -6.23 -8.38
N TYR A 531 -19.39 -6.13 -9.69
CA TYR A 531 -20.47 -5.27 -10.19
C TYR A 531 -21.85 -5.76 -9.73
N GLU A 532 -22.10 -7.06 -9.75
CA GLU A 532 -23.34 -7.66 -9.25
C GLU A 532 -23.53 -7.36 -7.76
N ILE A 533 -22.50 -7.57 -6.95
CA ILE A 533 -22.56 -7.38 -5.50
C ILE A 533 -22.68 -5.89 -5.17
N PHE A 534 -21.80 -5.06 -5.71
CA PHE A 534 -21.74 -3.65 -5.35
C PHE A 534 -22.89 -2.83 -5.93
N LEU A 535 -23.13 -2.90 -7.25
CA LEU A 535 -24.18 -2.11 -7.88
C LEU A 535 -25.57 -2.56 -7.42
N VAL A 536 -25.83 -3.88 -7.39
CA VAL A 536 -27.15 -4.40 -7.02
C VAL A 536 -27.37 -4.37 -5.51
N GLY A 537 -26.32 -4.63 -4.72
CA GLY A 537 -26.37 -4.68 -3.27
C GLY A 537 -26.40 -3.31 -2.60
N TYR A 538 -25.65 -2.34 -3.09
CA TYR A 538 -25.30 -1.13 -2.31
C TYR A 538 -25.60 0.20 -2.99
N CYS A 539 -25.31 0.35 -4.28
CA CYS A 539 -25.55 1.62 -4.98
C CYS A 539 -27.03 1.95 -5.13
N GLY A 540 -27.39 3.24 -5.22
CA GLY A 540 -28.76 3.69 -5.49
C GLY A 540 -29.77 3.23 -4.44
N ARG A 541 -29.34 3.15 -3.16
CA ARG A 541 -30.18 2.79 -2.01
C ARG A 541 -30.22 3.93 -0.99
N ALA A 542 -31.28 3.98 -0.20
CA ALA A 542 -31.40 4.91 0.90
C ALA A 542 -30.33 4.58 1.95
N LEU A 543 -29.50 5.57 2.30
CA LEU A 543 -28.48 5.44 3.34
C LEU A 543 -29.08 5.88 4.70
N PRO A 544 -28.75 5.21 5.82
CA PRO A 544 -29.09 5.69 7.15
C PRO A 544 -28.42 7.06 7.37
N SER A 545 -29.21 8.11 7.57
CA SER A 545 -28.80 9.50 7.35
C SER A 545 -28.64 10.33 8.63
N ASP A 546 -28.14 9.76 9.73
CA ASP A 546 -28.14 10.48 11.01
C ASP A 546 -26.79 11.16 11.34
N SER A 547 -25.71 10.92 10.60
CA SER A 547 -24.35 11.37 10.96
C SER A 547 -23.56 12.15 9.89
N LEU A 548 -23.91 12.05 8.59
CA LEU A 548 -23.03 12.51 7.50
C LEU A 548 -23.38 13.90 6.95
N SER A 549 -22.36 14.69 6.62
CA SER A 549 -22.56 15.98 5.96
C SER A 549 -23.10 15.82 4.53
N THR A 550 -23.92 16.77 4.07
CA THR A 550 -24.48 16.77 2.71
C THR A 550 -23.40 16.72 1.61
N ALA A 551 -22.19 17.22 1.88
CA ALA A 551 -21.08 17.17 0.93
C ALA A 551 -20.56 15.74 0.72
N VAL A 552 -20.46 14.95 1.79
CA VAL A 552 -19.99 13.56 1.73
C VAL A 552 -21.03 12.68 1.03
N VAL A 553 -22.32 12.86 1.32
CA VAL A 553 -23.39 12.13 0.63
C VAL A 553 -23.37 12.38 -0.88
N LYS A 554 -23.17 13.63 -1.32
CA LYS A 554 -23.03 13.95 -2.75
C LYS A 554 -21.77 13.34 -3.39
N ALA A 555 -20.68 13.26 -2.65
CA ALA A 555 -19.46 12.59 -3.13
C ALA A 555 -19.70 11.08 -3.31
N ASP A 556 -20.43 10.46 -2.38
CA ASP A 556 -20.80 9.04 -2.46
C ASP A 556 -21.68 8.77 -3.68
N GLU A 557 -22.72 9.60 -3.88
CA GLU A 557 -23.57 9.53 -5.07
C GLU A 557 -22.75 9.69 -6.37
N SER A 558 -21.80 10.64 -6.40
CA SER A 558 -20.92 10.83 -7.55
C SER A 558 -20.01 9.63 -7.82
N LEU A 559 -19.54 8.95 -6.76
CA LEU A 559 -18.69 7.76 -6.87
C LEU A 559 -19.49 6.56 -7.40
N GLU A 560 -20.74 6.39 -6.98
CA GLU A 560 -21.66 5.39 -7.54
C GLU A 560 -21.91 5.62 -9.04
N MET A 561 -22.19 6.87 -9.43
CA MET A 561 -22.41 7.24 -10.82
C MET A 561 -21.15 7.00 -11.67
N THR A 562 -19.98 7.34 -11.15
CA THR A 562 -18.70 7.07 -11.82
C THR A 562 -18.50 5.58 -12.06
N THR A 563 -18.84 4.75 -11.07
CA THR A 563 -18.73 3.29 -11.19
C THR A 563 -19.68 2.73 -12.26
N LEU A 564 -20.89 3.28 -12.34
CA LEU A 564 -21.88 2.96 -13.38
C LEU A 564 -21.43 3.42 -14.78
N ASP A 565 -20.85 4.62 -14.89
CA ASP A 565 -20.32 5.17 -16.14
C ASP A 565 -19.13 4.34 -16.65
N ILE A 566 -18.27 3.85 -15.76
CA ILE A 566 -17.17 2.95 -16.13
C ILE A 566 -17.72 1.65 -16.73
N LEU A 567 -18.70 1.01 -16.07
CA LEU A 567 -19.32 -0.20 -16.59
C LEU A 567 -20.01 0.03 -17.95
N GLY A 568 -20.89 1.03 -18.02
CA GLY A 568 -21.70 1.29 -19.20
C GLY A 568 -20.90 1.86 -20.37
N ASP A 569 -20.10 2.90 -20.13
CA ASP A 569 -19.48 3.67 -21.22
C ASP A 569 -18.04 3.26 -21.52
N LYS A 570 -17.26 2.85 -20.51
CA LYS A 570 -15.85 2.50 -20.73
C LYS A 570 -15.63 1.02 -20.99
N ILE A 571 -16.42 0.16 -20.36
CA ILE A 571 -16.28 -1.31 -20.49
C ILE A 571 -17.19 -1.83 -21.60
N LEU A 572 -18.52 -1.68 -21.45
CA LEU A 572 -19.49 -2.34 -22.33
C LEU A 572 -19.62 -1.70 -23.73
N LYS A 573 -19.23 -0.43 -23.92
CA LYS A 573 -19.18 0.20 -25.26
C LYS A 573 -17.86 0.04 -25.99
N SER A 574 -16.81 -0.38 -25.29
CA SER A 574 -15.47 -0.60 -25.85
C SER A 574 -15.32 -2.03 -26.38
N PRO A 575 -14.33 -2.31 -27.25
CA PRO A 575 -14.01 -3.69 -27.62
C PRO A 575 -13.59 -4.49 -26.38
N ILE A 576 -14.41 -5.47 -26.00
CA ILE A 576 -14.26 -6.27 -24.78
C ILE A 576 -14.01 -7.75 -25.12
N ASP A 577 -13.02 -8.37 -24.48
CA ASP A 577 -12.62 -9.77 -24.70
C ASP A 577 -13.32 -10.76 -23.73
N ALA A 578 -14.41 -10.34 -23.09
CA ALA A 578 -15.14 -11.15 -22.13
C ALA A 578 -16.01 -12.23 -22.82
N PRO A 579 -16.11 -13.44 -22.24
CA PRO A 579 -17.06 -14.46 -22.66
C PRO A 579 -18.52 -13.98 -22.66
N TYR A 580 -19.34 -14.56 -23.54
CA TYR A 580 -20.75 -14.21 -23.72
C TYR A 580 -21.56 -14.28 -22.41
N ASP A 581 -21.35 -15.33 -21.60
CA ASP A 581 -22.04 -15.50 -20.31
C ASP A 581 -21.71 -14.35 -19.35
N ILE A 582 -20.47 -13.84 -19.36
CA ILE A 582 -20.06 -12.71 -18.54
C ILE A 582 -20.64 -11.40 -19.07
N LEU A 583 -20.65 -11.19 -20.39
CA LEU A 583 -21.33 -10.02 -20.99
C LEU A 583 -22.80 -9.99 -20.60
N GLN A 584 -23.48 -11.15 -20.64
CA GLN A 584 -24.88 -11.26 -20.25
C GLN A 584 -25.08 -10.89 -18.78
N ARG A 585 -24.20 -11.36 -17.87
CA ARG A 585 -24.24 -11.01 -16.44
C ARG A 585 -24.06 -9.51 -16.19
N LEU A 586 -23.11 -8.87 -16.87
CA LEU A 586 -22.85 -7.43 -16.75
C LEU A 586 -24.03 -6.58 -17.22
N VAL A 587 -24.62 -6.91 -18.38
CA VAL A 587 -25.81 -6.20 -18.89
C VAL A 587 -27.03 -6.47 -18.00
N TYR A 588 -27.20 -7.71 -17.52
CA TYR A 588 -28.27 -8.05 -16.58
C TYR A 588 -28.14 -7.30 -15.25
N THR A 589 -26.91 -7.04 -14.80
CA THR A 589 -26.65 -6.20 -13.61
C THR A 589 -27.20 -4.79 -13.77
N LEU A 590 -27.00 -4.16 -14.94
CA LEU A 590 -27.58 -2.85 -15.26
C LEU A 590 -29.10 -2.90 -15.22
N ASP A 591 -29.72 -3.94 -15.80
CA ASP A 591 -31.17 -4.10 -15.78
C ASP A 591 -31.74 -4.32 -14.38
N ARG A 592 -31.08 -5.13 -13.54
CA ARG A 592 -31.48 -5.31 -12.13
C ARG A 592 -31.47 -3.98 -11.38
N CYS A 593 -30.49 -3.12 -11.64
CA CYS A 593 -30.44 -1.79 -11.05
C CYS A 593 -31.54 -0.88 -11.61
N ALA A 594 -31.75 -0.86 -12.92
CA ALA A 594 -32.82 -0.10 -13.59
C ALA A 594 -34.24 -0.56 -13.19
N SER A 595 -34.38 -1.83 -12.77
CA SER A 595 -35.67 -2.42 -12.42
C SER A 595 -36.26 -1.92 -11.10
N ARG A 596 -35.46 -1.28 -10.25
CA ARG A 596 -35.81 -1.06 -8.84
C ARG A 596 -36.98 -0.11 -8.70
N THR A 597 -36.93 1.02 -9.41
CA THR A 597 -38.01 2.00 -9.44
C THR A 597 -39.29 1.35 -9.93
N CYS A 598 -39.25 0.66 -11.07
CA CYS A 598 -40.45 0.11 -11.68
C CYS A 598 -41.07 -1.10 -10.94
N SER A 599 -40.25 -1.87 -10.21
CA SER A 599 -40.67 -3.11 -9.53
C SER A 599 -41.25 -2.91 -8.14
N LEU A 600 -41.02 -1.75 -7.51
CA LEU A 600 -41.57 -1.45 -6.18
C LEU A 600 -43.04 -1.04 -6.24
N PRO A 601 -43.82 -1.19 -5.16
CA PRO A 601 -45.15 -0.59 -5.05
C PRO A 601 -45.08 0.93 -5.16
N VAL A 602 -46.15 1.54 -5.66
CA VAL A 602 -46.21 3.00 -5.93
C VAL A 602 -45.98 3.82 -4.66
N GLU A 603 -46.54 3.37 -3.54
CA GLU A 603 -46.41 3.98 -2.23
C GLU A 603 -44.96 3.96 -1.71
N THR A 604 -44.19 2.93 -2.09
CA THR A 604 -42.78 2.83 -1.70
C THR A 604 -41.90 3.75 -2.55
N VAL A 605 -42.23 3.90 -3.85
CA VAL A 605 -41.49 4.78 -4.75
C VAL A 605 -41.65 6.26 -4.36
N GLU A 606 -42.83 6.65 -3.86
CA GLU A 606 -43.07 8.03 -3.39
C GLU A 606 -42.16 8.42 -2.21
N LEU A 607 -41.79 7.45 -1.37
CA LEU A 607 -40.91 7.64 -0.21
C LEU A 607 -39.42 7.49 -0.54
N MET A 608 -39.08 7.15 -1.79
CA MET A 608 -37.71 6.85 -2.17
C MET A 608 -36.89 8.14 -2.32
N PRO A 609 -35.68 8.21 -1.75
CA PRO A 609 -34.79 9.35 -1.98
C PRO A 609 -34.49 9.56 -3.47
N LEU A 610 -34.40 10.83 -3.89
CA LEU A 610 -34.23 11.21 -5.30
C LEU A 610 -32.99 10.57 -5.95
N HIS A 611 -31.89 10.41 -5.22
CA HIS A 611 -30.65 9.81 -5.76
C HIS A 611 -30.85 8.36 -6.18
N CYS A 612 -31.70 7.61 -5.48
CA CYS A 612 -31.99 6.22 -5.83
C CYS A 612 -32.72 6.13 -7.18
N CYS A 613 -33.68 7.03 -7.39
CA CYS A 613 -34.45 7.12 -8.63
C CYS A 613 -33.55 7.54 -9.79
N ARG A 614 -32.68 8.54 -9.58
CA ARG A 614 -31.68 8.98 -10.57
C ARG A 614 -30.73 7.86 -10.95
N PHE A 615 -30.22 7.10 -9.99
CA PHE A 615 -29.34 5.96 -10.24
C PHE A 615 -30.04 4.88 -11.09
N SER A 616 -31.28 4.51 -10.73
CA SER A 616 -32.09 3.54 -11.50
C SER A 616 -32.35 4.02 -12.93
N LEU A 617 -32.74 5.29 -13.09
CA LEU A 617 -32.97 5.90 -14.40
C LEU A 617 -31.68 5.90 -15.23
N THR A 618 -30.53 6.24 -14.65
CA THR A 618 -29.26 6.20 -15.40
C THR A 618 -28.86 4.78 -15.81
N CYS A 619 -29.17 3.75 -15.02
CA CYS A 619 -28.98 2.37 -15.46
C CYS A 619 -29.82 2.05 -16.71
N LEU A 620 -31.06 2.53 -16.77
CA LEU A 620 -31.91 2.42 -17.96
C LEU A 620 -31.34 3.22 -19.15
N GLN A 621 -30.84 4.44 -18.90
CA GLN A 621 -30.14 5.25 -19.90
C GLN A 621 -28.95 4.50 -20.51
N LYS A 622 -28.17 3.77 -19.69
CA LYS A 622 -27.05 2.95 -20.19
C LYS A 622 -27.55 1.82 -21.09
N LEU A 623 -28.66 1.14 -20.77
CA LEU A 623 -29.22 0.09 -21.63
C LEU A 623 -29.65 0.61 -23.01
N PHE A 624 -30.29 1.78 -23.06
CA PHE A 624 -30.59 2.47 -24.32
C PHE A 624 -29.30 2.77 -25.10
N SER A 625 -28.31 3.33 -24.42
CA SER A 625 -27.05 3.71 -25.04
C SER A 625 -26.24 2.52 -25.57
N LEU A 626 -26.27 1.37 -24.89
CA LEU A 626 -25.67 0.11 -25.38
C LEU A 626 -26.41 -0.48 -26.58
N SER A 627 -27.70 -0.20 -26.71
CA SER A 627 -28.54 -0.65 -27.83
C SER A 627 -28.47 0.29 -29.04
N SER A 628 -28.08 1.56 -28.82
CA SER A 628 -28.05 2.60 -29.84
C SER A 628 -26.88 2.45 -30.84
N TYR A 629 -27.11 2.92 -32.06
CA TYR A 629 -26.13 2.93 -33.14
C TYR A 629 -26.05 4.30 -33.82
N GLU A 630 -24.84 4.85 -33.97
CA GLU A 630 -24.58 6.09 -34.71
C GLU A 630 -23.59 5.88 -35.86
N LYS A 631 -24.06 6.14 -37.10
CA LYS A 631 -23.32 5.87 -38.35
C LYS A 631 -22.03 6.70 -38.55
N LYS A 632 -21.86 7.84 -37.85
CA LYS A 632 -20.74 8.78 -38.06
C LYS A 632 -19.67 8.75 -36.96
N ALA A 633 -19.96 8.18 -35.79
CA ALA A 633 -19.11 8.32 -34.60
C ALA A 633 -18.47 7.00 -34.14
N ASP A 634 -19.01 5.84 -34.52
CA ASP A 634 -18.65 4.57 -33.90
C ASP A 634 -17.82 3.64 -34.80
N THR A 635 -16.69 3.16 -34.28
CA THR A 635 -16.09 1.89 -34.71
C THR A 635 -16.97 0.74 -34.21
N TRP A 636 -17.91 0.29 -35.06
CA TRP A 636 -18.80 -0.83 -34.73
C TRP A 636 -18.06 -2.17 -34.76
N SER A 637 -17.55 -2.60 -33.60
CA SER A 637 -16.81 -3.86 -33.47
C SER A 637 -17.75 -5.07 -33.28
N VAL A 638 -17.22 -6.28 -33.51
CA VAL A 638 -17.97 -7.54 -33.30
C VAL A 638 -18.38 -7.69 -31.84
N GLU A 639 -17.48 -7.34 -30.92
CA GLU A 639 -17.69 -7.40 -29.47
C GLU A 639 -18.81 -6.44 -29.03
N ARG A 640 -18.78 -5.20 -29.55
CA ARG A 640 -19.84 -4.21 -29.29
C ARG A 640 -21.20 -4.68 -29.85
N CYS A 641 -21.21 -5.36 -30.99
CA CYS A 641 -22.42 -5.93 -31.56
C CYS A 641 -23.05 -6.99 -30.65
N GLU A 642 -22.24 -7.87 -30.03
CA GLU A 642 -22.74 -8.86 -29.08
C GLU A 642 -23.36 -8.23 -27.83
N VAL A 643 -22.69 -7.21 -27.26
CA VAL A 643 -23.26 -6.44 -26.13
C VAL A 643 -24.59 -5.78 -26.52
N SER A 644 -24.66 -5.21 -27.73
CA SER A 644 -25.86 -4.57 -28.25
C SER A 644 -27.03 -5.56 -28.42
N LYS A 645 -26.77 -6.78 -28.93
CA LYS A 645 -27.76 -7.86 -29.06
C LYS A 645 -28.31 -8.31 -27.70
N ILE A 646 -27.47 -8.44 -26.68
CA ILE A 646 -27.90 -8.76 -25.32
C ILE A 646 -28.73 -7.60 -24.75
N SER A 647 -28.24 -6.38 -24.90
CA SER A 647 -28.86 -5.17 -24.33
C SER A 647 -30.24 -4.90 -24.91
N ILE A 648 -30.44 -5.06 -26.22
CA ILE A 648 -31.74 -4.79 -26.85
C ILE A 648 -32.83 -5.76 -26.36
N LEU A 649 -32.51 -7.04 -26.15
CA LEU A 649 -33.48 -8.04 -25.68
C LEU A 649 -33.96 -7.72 -24.25
N ILE A 650 -33.01 -7.35 -23.39
CA ILE A 650 -33.28 -6.95 -22.02
C ILE A 650 -34.06 -5.62 -22.00
N LEU A 651 -33.64 -4.64 -22.80
CA LEU A 651 -34.29 -3.35 -22.91
C LEU A 651 -35.76 -3.47 -23.37
N MET A 652 -36.05 -4.30 -24.37
CA MET A 652 -37.44 -4.52 -24.82
C MET A 652 -38.31 -5.11 -23.71
N THR A 653 -37.79 -6.09 -22.97
CA THR A 653 -38.51 -6.68 -21.83
C THR A 653 -38.77 -5.63 -20.74
N ARG A 654 -37.79 -4.75 -20.47
CA ARG A 654 -37.91 -3.67 -19.49
C ARG A 654 -38.92 -2.62 -19.91
N CYS A 655 -38.87 -2.16 -21.16
CA CYS A 655 -39.83 -1.20 -21.72
C CYS A 655 -41.24 -1.77 -21.71
N GLU A 656 -41.43 -3.02 -22.13
CA GLU A 656 -42.73 -3.72 -22.04
C GLU A 656 -43.26 -3.73 -20.61
N TYR A 657 -42.42 -4.10 -19.63
CA TYR A 657 -42.81 -4.12 -18.23
C TYR A 657 -43.26 -2.73 -17.74
N ILE A 658 -42.49 -1.68 -18.03
CA ILE A 658 -42.83 -0.30 -17.61
C ILE A 658 -44.15 0.17 -18.25
N LEU A 659 -44.33 -0.06 -19.56
CA LEU A 659 -45.55 0.30 -20.28
C LEU A 659 -46.79 -0.40 -19.72
N LYS A 660 -46.67 -1.70 -19.38
CA LYS A 660 -47.77 -2.48 -18.77
C LYS A 660 -48.02 -2.11 -17.32
N ARG A 661 -46.98 -1.68 -16.59
CA ARG A 661 -47.07 -1.31 -15.18
C ARG A 661 -47.78 0.02 -14.98
N PHE A 662 -47.59 0.97 -15.89
CA PHE A 662 -48.20 2.30 -15.79
C PHE A 662 -49.72 2.28 -15.57
N PRO A 663 -50.55 1.64 -16.42
CA PRO A 663 -51.99 1.63 -16.22
C PRO A 663 -52.42 0.84 -14.98
N ILE A 664 -51.62 -0.14 -14.54
CA ILE A 664 -51.88 -0.86 -13.28
C ILE A 664 -51.71 0.09 -12.09
N ASP A 665 -50.62 0.85 -12.07
CA ASP A 665 -50.32 1.80 -11.00
C ASP A 665 -51.31 2.98 -11.00
N GLU A 666 -51.72 3.46 -12.16
CA GLU A 666 -52.77 4.49 -12.32
C GLU A 666 -54.12 4.01 -11.76
N ASN A 667 -54.56 2.80 -12.14
CA ASN A 667 -55.80 2.22 -11.63
C ASN A 667 -55.77 1.98 -10.11
N ASN A 668 -54.62 1.62 -9.53
CA ASN A 668 -54.48 1.38 -8.09
C ASN A 668 -54.57 2.69 -7.26
N LEU A 669 -54.11 3.81 -7.82
CA LEU A 669 -54.13 5.12 -7.16
C LEU A 669 -55.47 5.85 -7.28
N GLY A 670 -56.30 5.49 -8.26
CA GLY A 670 -57.58 6.14 -8.53
C GLY A 670 -57.38 7.61 -8.91
N GLU A 671 -57.94 8.54 -8.12
CA GLU A 671 -57.83 9.99 -8.38
C GLU A 671 -56.49 10.61 -7.94
N ARG A 672 -55.62 9.85 -7.26
CA ARG A 672 -54.33 10.38 -6.82
C ARG A 672 -53.34 10.40 -7.99
N PRO A 673 -52.56 11.49 -8.17
CA PRO A 673 -51.56 11.55 -9.23
C PRO A 673 -50.46 10.52 -8.99
N LEU A 674 -49.92 9.96 -10.08
CA LEU A 674 -48.76 9.09 -10.04
C LEU A 674 -47.53 9.85 -9.51
N PRO A 675 -46.62 9.18 -8.77
CA PRO A 675 -45.36 9.78 -8.34
C PRO A 675 -44.56 10.30 -9.54
N ALA A 676 -43.93 11.46 -9.39
CA ALA A 676 -43.16 12.11 -10.45
C ALA A 676 -42.11 11.17 -11.09
N VAL A 677 -41.49 10.30 -10.29
CA VAL A 677 -40.51 9.30 -10.73
C VAL A 677 -41.10 8.33 -11.77
N ARG A 678 -42.37 7.93 -11.62
CA ARG A 678 -43.04 7.02 -12.57
C ARG A 678 -43.34 7.71 -13.88
N LEU A 679 -43.77 8.97 -13.82
CA LEU A 679 -44.02 9.79 -14.99
C LEU A 679 -42.71 10.07 -15.74
N GLU A 680 -41.64 10.40 -15.02
CA GLU A 680 -40.32 10.64 -15.59
C GLU A 680 -39.78 9.38 -16.30
N GLU A 681 -39.89 8.21 -15.66
CA GLU A 681 -39.48 6.92 -16.25
C GLU A 681 -40.27 6.60 -17.53
N LEU A 682 -41.60 6.78 -17.51
CA LEU A 682 -42.45 6.58 -18.69
C LEU A 682 -42.11 7.57 -19.82
N MET A 683 -42.05 8.86 -19.51
CA MET A 683 -41.74 9.90 -20.49
C MET A 683 -40.36 9.66 -21.10
N TYR A 684 -39.38 9.28 -20.28
CA TYR A 684 -38.04 8.94 -20.74
C TYR A 684 -38.08 7.78 -21.74
N ILE A 685 -38.70 6.64 -21.41
CA ILE A 685 -38.73 5.50 -22.35
C ILE A 685 -39.46 5.83 -23.65
N LEU A 686 -40.55 6.59 -23.60
CA LEU A 686 -41.31 6.93 -24.81
C LEU A 686 -40.50 7.84 -25.74
N ASN A 687 -39.84 8.85 -25.18
CA ASN A 687 -38.97 9.75 -25.94
C ASN A 687 -37.77 9.00 -26.54
N GLU A 688 -37.11 8.15 -25.76
CA GLU A 688 -35.94 7.42 -26.22
C GLU A 688 -36.30 6.33 -27.23
N LEU A 689 -37.37 5.57 -27.04
CA LEU A 689 -37.84 4.60 -28.04
C LEU A 689 -38.18 5.29 -29.37
N ALA A 690 -38.70 6.52 -29.31
CA ALA A 690 -38.95 7.37 -30.47
C ALA A 690 -37.69 8.03 -31.06
N GLY A 691 -36.52 7.93 -30.44
CA GLY A 691 -35.25 8.39 -30.99
C GLY A 691 -34.30 7.23 -31.35
N LEU A 692 -34.52 6.05 -30.77
CA LEU A 692 -33.57 4.95 -30.82
C LEU A 692 -33.41 4.42 -32.25
N VAL A 693 -32.15 4.38 -32.70
CA VAL A 693 -31.72 3.72 -33.92
C VAL A 693 -30.83 2.55 -33.51
N ILE A 694 -31.12 1.37 -34.03
CA ILE A 694 -30.36 0.15 -33.73
C ILE A 694 -29.68 -0.38 -35.00
N HIS A 695 -28.52 -1.00 -34.84
CA HIS A 695 -27.81 -1.64 -35.94
C HIS A 695 -28.59 -2.84 -36.49
N SER A 696 -28.40 -3.19 -37.78
CA SER A 696 -29.09 -4.30 -38.44
C SER A 696 -28.85 -5.64 -37.73
N ASP A 697 -27.63 -5.89 -37.29
CA ASP A 697 -27.27 -7.12 -36.56
C ASP A 697 -27.95 -7.20 -35.19
N THR A 698 -28.11 -6.05 -34.51
CA THR A 698 -28.86 -5.94 -33.26
C THR A 698 -30.36 -6.17 -33.51
N ALA A 699 -30.90 -5.66 -34.62
CA ALA A 699 -32.30 -5.88 -34.98
C ALA A 699 -32.63 -7.37 -35.25
N SER A 700 -31.66 -8.15 -35.70
CA SER A 700 -31.87 -9.57 -36.08
C SER A 700 -32.34 -10.45 -34.92
N VAL A 701 -31.95 -10.13 -33.69
CA VAL A 701 -32.29 -10.91 -32.49
C VAL A 701 -33.66 -10.58 -31.92
N LEU A 702 -34.30 -9.48 -32.35
CA LEU A 702 -35.62 -9.09 -31.85
C LEU A 702 -36.68 -10.20 -32.06
N PRO A 703 -37.64 -10.37 -31.15
CA PRO A 703 -38.67 -11.41 -31.21
C PRO A 703 -39.80 -11.04 -32.19
N LEU A 704 -39.46 -10.75 -33.45
CA LEU A 704 -40.40 -10.41 -34.50
C LEU A 704 -40.86 -11.65 -35.28
N HIS A 705 -42.10 -11.62 -35.77
CA HIS A 705 -42.62 -12.67 -36.66
C HIS A 705 -41.73 -12.83 -37.90
N PRO A 706 -41.46 -14.06 -38.40
CA PRO A 706 -40.54 -14.30 -39.53
C PRO A 706 -40.80 -13.44 -40.78
N TYR A 707 -42.07 -13.19 -41.13
CA TYR A 707 -42.44 -12.30 -42.25
C TYR A 707 -42.01 -10.83 -42.05
N LEU A 708 -42.00 -10.34 -40.80
CA LEU A 708 -41.50 -9.00 -40.49
C LEU A 708 -39.96 -8.99 -40.50
N LYS A 709 -39.33 -10.10 -40.12
CA LYS A 709 -37.87 -10.24 -40.19
C LYS A 709 -37.35 -10.25 -41.63
N SER A 710 -38.03 -10.93 -42.57
CA SER A 710 -37.60 -10.96 -43.98
C SER A 710 -37.66 -9.57 -44.63
N GLY A 711 -38.69 -8.79 -44.32
CA GLY A 711 -38.80 -7.42 -44.81
C GLY A 711 -37.68 -6.49 -44.32
N LEU A 712 -37.09 -6.75 -43.15
CA LEU A 712 -35.98 -5.95 -42.59
C LEU A 712 -34.63 -6.18 -43.29
N VAL A 713 -34.46 -7.29 -44.01
CA VAL A 713 -33.21 -7.66 -44.71
C VAL A 713 -33.14 -7.07 -46.13
N GLU A 714 -34.28 -6.81 -46.76
CA GLU A 714 -34.37 -6.47 -48.18
C GLU A 714 -34.12 -4.99 -48.51
N ASP A 715 -34.03 -4.11 -47.51
CA ASP A 715 -34.00 -2.67 -47.72
C ASP A 715 -33.00 -2.00 -46.77
N ASN A 716 -31.84 -1.58 -47.30
CA ASN A 716 -30.68 -1.02 -46.57
C ASN A 716 -30.93 0.35 -45.89
N ASN A 717 -32.18 0.73 -45.64
CA ASN A 717 -32.53 1.99 -45.00
C ASN A 717 -32.40 1.90 -43.48
N CYS A 718 -31.46 2.67 -42.94
CA CYS A 718 -31.10 2.81 -41.52
C CYS A 718 -32.22 3.43 -40.64
N ASP A 719 -33.33 3.87 -41.23
CA ASP A 719 -34.44 4.54 -40.53
C ASP A 719 -35.55 3.60 -40.06
N ARG A 720 -35.38 2.29 -40.25
CA ARG A 720 -36.36 1.32 -39.75
C ARG A 720 -36.19 1.17 -38.24
N ARG A 721 -37.30 1.27 -37.52
CA ARG A 721 -37.38 1.18 -36.04
C ARG A 721 -38.06 -0.12 -35.61
N PRO A 722 -37.42 -1.28 -35.84
CA PRO A 722 -38.03 -2.60 -35.62
C PRO A 722 -38.36 -2.88 -34.15
N HIS A 723 -37.68 -2.22 -33.21
CA HIS A 723 -38.00 -2.28 -31.78
C HIS A 723 -39.42 -1.77 -31.48
N LEU A 724 -39.92 -0.79 -32.23
CA LEU A 724 -41.30 -0.31 -32.08
C LEU A 724 -42.33 -1.36 -32.50
N LEU A 725 -42.00 -2.21 -33.48
CA LEU A 725 -42.86 -3.33 -33.87
C LEU A 725 -42.89 -4.41 -32.78
N ALA A 726 -41.76 -4.64 -32.10
CA ALA A 726 -41.69 -5.58 -30.98
C ALA A 726 -42.56 -5.13 -29.79
N LEU A 727 -42.62 -3.81 -29.54
CA LEU A 727 -43.41 -3.21 -28.46
C LEU A 727 -44.84 -2.81 -28.88
N PHE A 728 -45.22 -3.01 -30.14
CA PHE A 728 -46.53 -2.61 -30.68
C PHE A 728 -47.71 -3.11 -29.83
N PRO A 729 -47.76 -4.39 -29.37
CA PRO A 729 -48.83 -4.85 -28.49
C PRO A 729 -48.95 -4.03 -27.20
N SER A 730 -47.82 -3.73 -26.56
CA SER A 730 -47.76 -2.97 -25.31
C SER A 730 -48.22 -1.51 -25.51
N PHE A 731 -47.91 -0.91 -26.66
CA PHE A 731 -48.44 0.42 -26.99
C PHE A 731 -49.95 0.41 -27.20
N CYS A 732 -50.49 -0.62 -27.88
CA CYS A 732 -51.94 -0.77 -28.04
C CYS A 732 -52.64 -0.92 -26.68
N GLU A 733 -52.10 -1.76 -25.79
CA GLU A 733 -52.63 -1.93 -24.43
C GLU A 733 -52.62 -0.61 -23.65
N LEU A 734 -51.52 0.14 -23.71
CA LEU A 734 -51.41 1.45 -23.05
C LEU A 734 -52.50 2.43 -23.56
N VAL A 735 -52.67 2.54 -24.87
CA VAL A 735 -53.69 3.42 -25.48
C VAL A 735 -55.10 2.99 -25.06
N ILE A 736 -55.40 1.69 -25.12
CA ILE A 736 -56.72 1.15 -24.73
C ILE A 736 -57.01 1.45 -23.26
N SER A 737 -56.02 1.28 -22.38
CA SER A 737 -56.19 1.55 -20.95
C SER A 737 -56.41 3.03 -20.62
N SER A 738 -55.91 3.94 -21.46
CA SER A 738 -56.06 5.39 -21.29
C SER A 738 -57.38 5.96 -21.84
N LEU A 739 -58.20 5.14 -22.52
CA LEU A 739 -59.51 5.56 -23.04
C LEU A 739 -60.54 5.59 -21.89
N PRO A 740 -61.20 6.73 -21.64
CA PRO A 740 -62.21 6.79 -20.59
C PRO A 740 -63.42 5.91 -20.93
N LEU A 741 -63.85 5.08 -19.97
CA LEU A 741 -65.02 4.18 -20.07
C LEU A 741 -66.34 4.88 -20.42
N THR A 742 -66.38 6.21 -20.42
CA THR A 742 -67.56 7.02 -20.76
C THR A 742 -67.87 7.11 -22.25
N GLU A 743 -66.96 6.74 -23.15
CA GLU A 743 -67.25 6.74 -24.60
C GLU A 743 -67.81 5.40 -25.13
N ALA A 744 -67.87 4.35 -24.29
CA ALA A 744 -68.39 3.05 -24.69
C ALA A 744 -69.92 2.88 -24.50
N GLN A 745 -70.63 3.89 -24.00
CA GLN A 745 -72.09 3.82 -23.76
C GLN A 745 -72.92 4.89 -24.50
N SER A 746 -72.34 5.66 -25.42
CA SER A 746 -73.04 6.76 -26.10
C SER A 746 -73.13 6.65 -27.63
N GLU A 747 -72.95 5.46 -28.21
CA GLU A 747 -73.35 5.21 -29.61
C GLU A 747 -74.64 4.36 -29.71
N PRO A 748 -75.65 4.78 -30.50
CA PRO A 748 -76.84 3.97 -30.78
C PRO A 748 -76.47 2.78 -31.70
N PRO A 749 -77.26 1.69 -31.70
CA PRO A 749 -76.85 0.41 -32.28
C PRO A 749 -76.81 0.50 -33.81
N GLY A 750 -75.60 0.57 -34.38
CA GLY A 750 -75.50 0.88 -35.80
C GLY A 750 -74.17 0.64 -36.50
N ARG A 751 -73.26 -0.20 -35.99
CA ARG A 751 -72.24 -0.93 -36.77
C ARG A 751 -71.40 -1.82 -35.86
N VAL A 752 -71.84 -3.06 -35.71
CA VAL A 752 -70.97 -4.12 -35.20
C VAL A 752 -69.97 -4.45 -36.31
N ILE A 753 -68.75 -3.91 -36.24
CA ILE A 753 -67.58 -4.60 -36.81
C ILE A 753 -67.08 -5.53 -35.71
N GLY A 754 -67.65 -6.73 -35.68
CA GLY A 754 -67.20 -7.77 -34.77
C GLY A 754 -65.83 -8.27 -35.22
N TYR A 755 -64.82 -8.13 -34.36
CA TYR A 755 -63.66 -9.01 -34.42
C TYR A 755 -63.94 -10.24 -33.55
N ARG A 756 -64.11 -11.35 -34.26
CA ARG A 756 -64.32 -12.70 -33.75
C ARG A 756 -63.05 -13.20 -33.04
N ASP A 757 -63.28 -13.82 -31.90
CA ASP A 757 -62.45 -14.78 -31.17
C ASP A 757 -61.54 -15.65 -32.08
N PRO A 758 -60.23 -15.78 -31.80
CA PRO A 758 -59.32 -16.61 -32.58
C PRO A 758 -59.40 -18.08 -32.13
N ARG A 759 -60.53 -18.75 -32.37
CA ARG A 759 -60.61 -20.22 -32.39
C ARG A 759 -61.61 -20.68 -33.45
N GLY A 760 -61.11 -21.09 -34.60
CA GLY A 760 -61.95 -21.71 -35.62
C GLY A 760 -61.21 -21.87 -36.94
N LEU A 761 -60.77 -23.10 -37.22
CA LEU A 761 -60.25 -23.54 -38.49
C LEU A 761 -61.24 -23.32 -39.65
N ILE A 762 -60.68 -23.39 -40.87
CA ILE A 762 -61.24 -23.96 -42.12
C ILE A 762 -61.49 -22.98 -43.29
N ASN A 763 -60.69 -23.23 -44.34
CA ASN A 763 -60.85 -23.10 -45.80
C ASN A 763 -60.96 -21.74 -46.49
N TYR A 764 -59.93 -21.49 -47.32
CA TYR A 764 -59.95 -20.60 -48.47
C TYR A 764 -60.73 -21.26 -49.64
N GLU A 765 -61.75 -20.57 -50.13
CA GLU A 765 -62.19 -20.68 -51.52
C GLU A 765 -61.91 -19.35 -52.23
N GLU A 766 -61.30 -19.47 -53.41
CA GLU A 766 -60.91 -18.40 -54.31
C GLU A 766 -62.12 -17.59 -54.80
N GLN A 767 -62.00 -16.27 -54.83
CA GLN A 767 -62.65 -15.48 -55.88
C GLN A 767 -61.82 -14.26 -56.28
N LYS A 768 -61.58 -14.19 -57.59
CA LYS A 768 -60.74 -13.26 -58.34
C LYS A 768 -61.35 -11.86 -58.50
N CYS A 769 -60.45 -10.95 -58.89
CA CYS A 769 -60.57 -9.76 -59.76
C CYS A 769 -60.59 -8.37 -59.07
N PRO A 770 -60.11 -7.30 -59.75
CA PRO A 770 -59.10 -7.23 -60.80
C PRO A 770 -58.07 -6.09 -60.63
N THR A 771 -57.01 -6.19 -61.42
CA THR A 771 -55.97 -5.20 -61.75
C THR A 771 -56.47 -3.86 -62.29
N SER A 772 -55.87 -2.76 -61.82
CA SER A 772 -55.57 -1.52 -62.57
C SER A 772 -54.66 -0.60 -61.71
N ARG A 773 -53.33 -0.59 -61.93
CA ARG A 773 -52.53 0.39 -62.71
C ARG A 773 -52.49 1.85 -62.17
N LEU A 774 -51.30 2.18 -61.64
CA LEU A 774 -50.36 3.29 -61.98
C LEU A 774 -50.60 4.76 -61.57
N GLY A 775 -49.53 5.32 -60.97
CA GLY A 775 -49.04 6.70 -61.07
C GLY A 775 -49.15 7.49 -59.75
N VAL A 776 -48.12 8.06 -59.14
CA VAL A 776 -46.69 8.32 -59.43
C VAL A 776 -45.94 8.26 -58.09
#